data_AF-A0A928LE92-F1
#
_entry.id   AF-A0A928LE92-F1
#
_cell.length_a   1.000
_cell.length_b   1.000
_cell.length_c   1.000
_cell.angle_alpha   90.00
_cell.angle_beta   90.00
_cell.angle_gamma   90.00
#
_symmetry.space_group_name_H-M   'P 1'
#
loop_
_entity.id
_entity.type
_entity.pdbx_description
1 polymer ?
#
loop_
_entity_poly.entity_id
_entity_poly.type
_entity_poly.pdbx_seq_one_letter_code
_entity_poly.pdbx_strand_id
1 'polypeptide(L)'
;IAETIKIFDKATASYCVDVNDDGSFIVLSSYTDFVFEYDESGVVTNFEDYLENAELKFKLTGFDSSMNIISENEVEGLSDCFNKESSMLTGIYSYGENYIVDLVNGLVLVSKSGELLDFNNDEMNGVRLGKDSNGDILCTTFQGVGYMDNETLSQPSEIINTSDTAMISFYEGIVKGCGEYKAFMHSRQGIYGLTEDNKFVLVVDFGKSYIKTDDISVFASCKDGEFMAYSVASGKMSVYTVLPDDYNPERKIIDVVNINSGSSAIADRGVEFSRMNEEYEISITDLASYDNVKNDILKGEAPDVIVYMDSGIMYRFANMGGLVDLNKYIDSDIGLNRDELMPNVLEAYEYKGGLYGLPELFNVQMCLANSDYIGKENNILTYEQLYDFYEKRPEGMYLSYEMYFNTSAFSFFCLQSLNNWLDYKNYTCNFNSPEFVELLEFCRDVELKETAFGYGGEAEKEYMNEMLTALKTKKEMINFSDCFGVRGIISDLGQSGLDYSETTIMKYPGNSNVGTISAQDTYSVVANGDCNDGAWEFISYCLSEEQQGTYSIFGFNTLNKKCFETALDNFTQKGDTPKIHENVYNGVKYQYRGDLTPDEVQEYYDFVLSCTKLAYRDNGVDEICYDEYNRFIAGDITAQECAANIQSRMEIMLSEQS
;
A
#
# COMPACT_ATOMS: atom_id res chain seq x y z
N ILE A 1 28.67 14.39 16.89
CA ILE A 1 28.13 13.12 16.32
C ILE A 1 28.47 12.97 14.84
N ALA A 2 27.96 13.81 13.91
CA ALA A 2 28.34 13.70 12.49
C ALA A 2 29.84 13.93 12.21
N GLU A 3 30.53 14.77 13.00
CA GLU A 3 32.01 14.89 12.94
C GLU A 3 32.73 13.72 13.66
N THR A 4 32.06 13.01 14.57
CA THR A 4 32.60 11.85 15.29
C THR A 4 32.70 10.62 14.39
N ILE A 5 31.80 10.48 13.41
CA ILE A 5 31.82 9.39 12.42
C ILE A 5 33.04 9.52 11.48
N LYS A 6 33.64 10.72 11.34
CA LYS A 6 34.90 10.92 10.60
C LYS A 6 36.16 10.47 11.37
N ILE A 7 36.04 10.06 12.64
CA ILE A 7 37.20 9.65 13.46
C ILE A 7 37.72 8.26 13.04
N PHE A 8 36.92 7.48 12.31
CA PHE A 8 37.32 6.16 11.83
C PHE A 8 37.76 6.25 10.35
N ASP A 9 39.06 6.18 10.09
CA ASP A 9 39.66 6.04 8.74
C ASP A 9 39.30 4.70 8.04
N LYS A 10 38.36 3.93 8.61
CA LYS A 10 37.96 2.57 8.20
C LYS A 10 36.44 2.48 8.11
N ALA A 11 35.94 1.56 7.29
CA ALA A 11 34.51 1.30 7.17
C ALA A 11 33.96 0.86 8.54
N THR A 12 33.05 1.66 9.10
CA THR A 12 32.32 1.33 10.34
C THR A 12 31.09 0.54 9.96
N ALA A 13 30.96 -0.69 10.49
CA ALA A 13 29.82 -1.55 10.18
C ALA A 13 28.61 -1.27 11.09
N SER A 14 28.84 -0.89 12.36
CA SER A 14 27.80 -0.48 13.32
C SER A 14 28.41 0.24 14.53
N TYR A 15 27.61 1.00 15.28
CA TYR A 15 28.02 1.60 16.56
C TYR A 15 26.84 1.76 17.52
N CYS A 16 27.12 1.82 18.82
CA CYS A 16 26.16 2.21 19.85
C CYS A 16 26.81 3.16 20.88
N VAL A 17 25.99 3.92 21.59
CA VAL A 17 26.44 5.01 22.48
C VAL A 17 25.70 4.97 23.81
N ASP A 18 26.41 5.23 24.92
CA ASP A 18 25.82 5.51 26.24
C ASP A 18 26.30 6.89 26.70
N VAL A 19 25.37 7.75 27.11
CA VAL A 19 25.64 9.14 27.50
C VAL A 19 25.37 9.30 29.00
N ASN A 20 26.36 9.83 29.72
CA ASN A 20 26.26 10.13 31.14
C ASN A 20 25.60 11.50 31.37
N ASP A 21 25.09 11.71 32.59
CA ASP A 21 24.39 12.95 32.96
C ASP A 21 25.30 14.20 32.93
N ASP A 22 26.62 14.03 33.02
CA ASP A 22 27.60 15.11 32.88
C ASP A 22 27.96 15.44 31.42
N GLY A 23 27.35 14.73 30.46
CA GLY A 23 27.57 14.87 29.02
C GLY A 23 28.79 14.13 28.50
N SER A 24 29.56 13.44 29.35
CA SER A 24 30.54 12.44 28.88
C SER A 24 29.80 11.25 28.26
N PHE A 25 30.43 10.54 27.33
CA PHE A 25 29.79 9.40 26.66
C PHE A 25 30.81 8.36 26.23
N ILE A 26 30.34 7.12 26.07
CA ILE A 26 31.12 6.00 25.57
C ILE A 26 30.51 5.55 24.25
N VAL A 27 31.38 5.21 23.29
CA VAL A 27 31.00 4.67 21.98
C VAL A 27 31.63 3.30 21.84
N LEU A 28 30.82 2.29 21.53
CA LEU A 28 31.30 1.02 21.02
C LEU A 28 31.06 1.00 19.52
N SER A 29 32.14 0.84 18.75
CA SER A 29 32.09 0.81 17.29
C SER A 29 32.69 -0.48 16.75
N SER A 30 32.07 -1.04 15.71
CA SER A 30 32.64 -2.12 14.92
C SER A 30 33.27 -1.58 13.63
N TYR A 31 34.44 -2.07 13.29
CA TYR A 31 35.19 -1.65 12.10
C TYR A 31 35.88 -2.83 11.43
N THR A 32 36.14 -2.68 10.14
CA THR A 32 36.86 -3.67 9.34
C THR A 32 37.86 -2.99 8.41
N ASP A 33 38.91 -3.72 8.04
CA ASP A 33 39.84 -3.34 6.97
C ASP A 33 39.33 -3.76 5.58
N PHE A 34 38.17 -4.42 5.50
CA PHE A 34 37.53 -4.80 4.25
C PHE A 34 37.11 -3.57 3.44
N VAL A 35 37.34 -3.62 2.12
CA VAL A 35 37.03 -2.54 1.20
C VAL A 35 35.75 -2.89 0.44
N PHE A 36 34.68 -2.13 0.68
CA PHE A 36 33.43 -2.29 -0.06
C PHE A 36 33.57 -1.74 -1.48
N GLU A 37 33.18 -2.55 -2.45
CA GLU A 37 33.05 -2.17 -3.84
C GLU A 37 31.59 -1.82 -4.14
N TYR A 38 31.38 -0.76 -4.92
CA TYR A 38 30.07 -0.22 -5.25
C TYR A 38 29.89 -0.16 -6.77
N ASP A 39 28.69 -0.43 -7.24
CA ASP A 39 28.31 -0.17 -8.62
C ASP A 39 27.97 1.31 -8.86
N GLU A 40 27.61 1.66 -10.11
CA GLU A 40 27.26 3.03 -10.51
C GLU A 40 25.98 3.57 -9.81
N SER A 41 25.16 2.68 -9.22
CA SER A 41 23.97 3.03 -8.45
C SER A 41 24.25 3.18 -6.94
N GLY A 42 25.48 2.92 -6.50
CA GLY A 42 25.89 2.97 -5.10
C GLY A 42 25.55 1.71 -4.30
N VAL A 43 25.25 0.59 -4.96
CA VAL A 43 24.96 -0.70 -4.30
C VAL A 43 26.26 -1.49 -4.12
N VAL A 44 26.41 -2.15 -2.96
CA VAL A 44 27.59 -2.97 -2.64
C VAL A 44 27.62 -4.24 -3.50
N THR A 45 28.71 -4.47 -4.25
CA THR A 45 28.84 -5.60 -5.18
C THR A 45 29.58 -6.81 -4.60
N ASN A 46 30.34 -6.62 -3.52
CA ASN A 46 31.19 -7.63 -2.90
C ASN A 46 30.73 -8.02 -1.47
N PHE A 47 29.43 -8.00 -1.21
CA PHE A 47 28.89 -8.28 0.13
C PHE A 47 29.12 -9.73 0.59
N GLU A 48 29.03 -10.71 -0.31
CA GLU A 48 29.36 -12.12 0.01
C GLU A 48 30.82 -12.30 0.42
N ASP A 49 31.74 -11.59 -0.25
CA ASP A 49 33.17 -11.61 0.09
C ASP A 49 33.42 -10.95 1.46
N TYR A 50 32.64 -9.93 1.82
CA TYR A 50 32.65 -9.37 3.18
C TYR A 50 32.21 -10.42 4.22
N LEU A 51 31.13 -11.16 3.96
CA LEU A 51 30.64 -12.19 4.89
C LEU A 51 31.64 -13.34 5.05
N GLU A 52 32.36 -13.73 4.00
CA GLU A 52 33.33 -14.82 4.06
C GLU A 52 34.69 -14.38 4.64
N ASN A 53 35.23 -13.25 4.17
CA ASN A 53 36.66 -12.95 4.32
C ASN A 53 36.97 -11.71 5.18
N ALA A 54 35.99 -10.87 5.50
CA ALA A 54 36.24 -9.70 6.34
C ALA A 54 36.46 -10.09 7.82
N GLU A 55 37.48 -9.50 8.44
CA GLU A 55 37.69 -9.53 9.88
C GLU A 55 37.04 -8.30 10.51
N LEU A 56 36.16 -8.52 11.49
CA LEU A 56 35.47 -7.45 12.22
C LEU A 56 36.14 -7.24 13.59
N LYS A 57 36.43 -5.99 13.92
CA LYS A 57 37.04 -5.58 15.19
C LYS A 57 36.15 -4.58 15.89
N PHE A 58 36.31 -4.50 17.22
CA PHE A 58 35.48 -3.66 18.07
C PHE A 58 36.36 -2.78 18.94
N LYS A 59 35.95 -1.52 19.09
CA LYS A 59 36.65 -0.54 19.92
C LYS A 59 35.65 0.20 20.80
N LEU A 60 36.04 0.32 22.07
CA LEU A 60 35.38 1.11 23.08
C LEU A 60 36.13 2.44 23.26
N THR A 61 35.48 3.55 22.94
CA THR A 61 36.06 4.90 23.02
C THR A 61 35.25 5.79 23.95
N GLY A 62 35.90 6.34 24.97
CA GLY A 62 35.29 7.26 25.93
C GLY A 62 35.61 8.70 25.58
N PHE A 63 34.62 9.56 25.72
CA PHE A 63 34.69 10.98 25.44
C PHE A 63 34.25 11.80 26.65
N ASP A 64 34.90 12.94 26.87
CA ASP A 64 34.37 13.97 27.77
C ASP A 64 33.23 14.76 27.09
N SER A 65 32.57 15.64 27.87
CA SER A 65 31.47 16.48 27.38
C SER A 65 31.88 17.51 26.32
N SER A 66 33.19 17.71 26.11
CA SER A 66 33.77 18.56 25.07
C SER A 66 34.23 17.77 23.84
N MET A 67 33.88 16.48 23.77
CA MET A 67 34.23 15.55 22.70
C MET A 67 35.72 15.19 22.61
N ASN A 68 36.51 15.40 23.68
CA ASN A 68 37.88 14.89 23.73
C ASN A 68 37.87 13.41 24.11
N ILE A 69 38.69 12.61 23.43
CA ILE A 69 38.91 11.21 23.78
C ILE A 69 39.64 11.14 25.13
N ILE A 70 39.06 10.40 26.08
CA ILE A 70 39.62 10.17 27.42
C ILE A 70 40.02 8.71 27.67
N SER A 71 39.54 7.77 26.84
CA SER A 71 39.93 6.36 26.88
C SER A 71 39.70 5.68 25.54
N GLU A 72 40.55 4.73 25.19
CA GLU A 72 40.38 3.84 24.03
C GLU A 72 40.86 2.43 24.39
N ASN A 73 39.99 1.44 24.21
CA ASN A 73 40.33 0.03 24.40
C ASN A 73 39.76 -0.79 23.24
N GLU A 74 40.54 -1.75 22.72
CA GLU A 74 39.98 -2.77 21.84
C GLU A 74 39.14 -3.75 22.67
N VAL A 75 38.03 -4.25 22.09
CA VAL A 75 37.19 -5.24 22.75
C VAL A 75 37.50 -6.61 22.17
N GLU A 76 38.40 -7.34 22.84
CA GLU A 76 38.84 -8.65 22.39
C GLU A 76 37.73 -9.71 22.59
N GLY A 77 37.56 -10.61 21.62
CA GLY A 77 36.60 -11.72 21.68
C GLY A 77 35.16 -11.38 21.28
N LEU A 78 34.78 -10.11 21.21
CA LEU A 78 33.40 -9.72 20.82
C LEU A 78 33.03 -10.16 19.39
N SER A 79 34.01 -10.27 18.49
CA SER A 79 33.83 -10.81 17.14
C SER A 79 33.30 -12.24 17.12
N ASP A 80 33.64 -13.04 18.13
CA ASP A 80 33.25 -14.45 18.18
C ASP A 80 31.76 -14.61 18.55
N CYS A 81 31.17 -13.57 19.14
CA CYS A 81 29.75 -13.50 19.50
C CYS A 81 28.91 -12.74 18.44
N PHE A 82 29.53 -12.19 17.40
CA PHE A 82 28.88 -11.28 16.45
C PHE A 82 28.75 -11.91 15.05
N ASN A 83 27.51 -12.12 14.61
CA ASN A 83 27.22 -12.62 13.26
C ASN A 83 27.15 -11.46 12.25
N LYS A 84 28.05 -11.42 11.27
CA LYS A 84 28.13 -10.33 10.26
C LYS A 84 26.87 -10.14 9.41
N GLU A 85 26.03 -11.17 9.26
CA GLU A 85 24.80 -11.13 8.47
C GLU A 85 23.60 -10.63 9.28
N SER A 86 23.57 -10.90 10.60
CA SER A 86 22.34 -10.76 11.41
C SER A 86 22.51 -10.05 12.76
N SER A 87 23.73 -9.90 13.27
CA SER A 87 24.00 -9.12 14.49
C SER A 87 24.14 -7.64 14.16
N MET A 88 23.61 -6.79 15.03
CA MET A 88 23.87 -5.35 15.04
C MET A 88 24.06 -4.88 16.48
N LEU A 89 24.93 -3.89 16.68
CA LEU A 89 25.03 -3.16 17.95
C LEU A 89 23.78 -2.29 18.10
N THR A 90 22.97 -2.53 19.13
CA THR A 90 21.72 -1.79 19.37
C THR A 90 21.76 -0.93 20.62
N GLY A 91 22.63 -1.26 21.58
CA GLY A 91 22.81 -0.47 22.79
C GLY A 91 24.11 -0.81 23.52
N ILE A 92 24.56 0.11 24.36
CA ILE A 92 25.59 -0.13 25.37
C ILE A 92 25.14 0.58 26.65
N TYR A 93 25.37 -0.03 27.81
CA TYR A 93 24.90 0.49 29.08
C TYR A 93 25.93 0.24 30.18
N SER A 94 26.32 1.31 30.86
CA SER A 94 27.12 1.23 32.08
C SER A 94 26.43 0.35 33.13
N TYR A 95 27.17 -0.62 33.66
CA TYR A 95 26.64 -1.66 34.54
C TYR A 95 27.68 -2.06 35.59
N GLY A 96 27.62 -1.42 36.76
CA GLY A 96 28.64 -1.55 37.79
C GLY A 96 30.03 -1.13 37.28
N GLU A 97 30.99 -2.06 37.36
CA GLU A 97 32.35 -1.87 36.83
C GLU A 97 32.51 -2.28 35.35
N ASN A 98 31.42 -2.67 34.70
CA ASN A 98 31.37 -3.23 33.36
C ASN A 98 30.38 -2.44 32.46
N TYR A 99 30.23 -2.92 31.23
CA TYR A 99 29.22 -2.51 30.26
C TYR A 99 28.42 -3.72 29.82
N ILE A 100 27.10 -3.58 29.71
CA ILE A 100 26.26 -4.50 28.94
C ILE A 100 26.17 -3.94 27.52
N VAL A 101 26.42 -4.78 26.52
CA VAL A 101 26.25 -4.49 25.10
C VAL A 101 25.04 -5.28 24.62
N ASP A 102 24.06 -4.56 24.07
CA ASP A 102 22.84 -5.12 23.52
C ASP A 102 23.02 -5.38 22.01
N LEU A 103 22.99 -6.65 21.63
CA LEU A 103 22.99 -7.12 20.25
C LEU A 103 21.57 -7.54 19.87
N VAL A 104 21.21 -7.39 18.59
CA VAL A 104 19.92 -7.89 18.06
C VAL A 104 19.62 -9.33 18.50
N ASN A 105 20.65 -10.16 18.61
CA ASN A 105 20.58 -11.59 18.89
C ASN A 105 21.16 -12.01 20.26
N GLY A 106 21.38 -11.10 21.20
CA GLY A 106 21.86 -11.45 22.54
C GLY A 106 22.49 -10.30 23.31
N LEU A 107 22.90 -10.57 24.55
CA LEU A 107 23.57 -9.62 25.43
C LEU A 107 25.01 -10.03 25.67
N VAL A 108 25.91 -9.06 25.74
CA VAL A 108 27.33 -9.27 26.06
C VAL A 108 27.73 -8.42 27.24
N LEU A 109 28.53 -8.98 28.16
CA LEU A 109 29.13 -8.25 29.27
C LEU A 109 30.60 -7.99 28.97
N VAL A 110 31.00 -6.72 28.99
CA VAL A 110 32.35 -6.28 28.66
C VAL A 110 32.89 -5.45 29.82
N SER A 111 34.14 -5.69 30.23
CA SER A 111 34.78 -4.84 31.24
C SER A 111 35.09 -3.46 30.68
N LYS A 112 35.26 -2.45 31.55
CA LYS A 112 35.67 -1.11 31.12
C LYS A 112 37.02 -1.07 30.38
N SER A 113 37.85 -2.10 30.52
CA SER A 113 39.12 -2.26 29.80
C SER A 113 39.01 -3.03 28.48
N GLY A 114 37.80 -3.45 28.07
CA GLY A 114 37.58 -4.14 26.80
C GLY A 114 37.70 -5.67 26.83
N GLU A 115 37.64 -6.28 28.02
CA GLU A 115 37.64 -7.75 28.13
C GLU A 115 36.20 -8.28 28.01
N LEU A 116 35.98 -9.28 27.17
CA LEU A 116 34.73 -10.05 27.12
C LEU A 116 34.59 -10.91 28.38
N LEU A 117 33.56 -10.65 29.19
CA LEU A 117 33.33 -11.32 30.47
C LEU A 117 32.26 -12.40 30.38
N ASP A 118 31.18 -12.15 29.63
CA ASP A 118 30.06 -13.08 29.47
C ASP A 118 29.29 -12.80 28.17
N PHE A 119 28.60 -13.82 27.66
CA PHE A 119 27.72 -13.72 26.48
C PHE A 119 26.51 -14.62 26.69
N ASN A 120 25.30 -14.03 26.58
CA ASN A 120 24.05 -14.78 26.63
C ASN A 120 23.16 -14.46 25.43
N ASN A 121 22.83 -15.49 24.65
CA ASN A 121 21.85 -15.44 23.55
C ASN A 121 20.62 -16.32 23.79
N ASP A 122 20.58 -17.07 24.89
CA ASP A 122 19.44 -17.92 25.25
C ASP A 122 18.31 -17.04 25.77
N GLU A 123 17.16 -17.06 25.09
CA GLU A 123 15.95 -16.28 25.43
C GLU A 123 16.16 -14.75 25.48
N MET A 124 17.28 -14.24 24.94
CA MET A 124 17.61 -12.81 24.85
C MET A 124 17.29 -12.19 23.48
N ASN A 125 16.85 -12.98 22.50
CA ASN A 125 16.53 -12.48 21.16
C ASN A 125 15.35 -11.49 21.21
N GLY A 126 15.58 -10.27 20.72
CA GLY A 126 14.54 -9.22 20.69
C GLY A 126 14.29 -8.55 22.05
N VAL A 127 15.04 -8.91 23.10
CA VAL A 127 15.06 -8.16 24.35
C VAL A 127 15.69 -6.78 24.11
N ARG A 128 15.13 -5.77 24.76
CA ARG A 128 15.65 -4.42 24.77
C ARG A 128 15.90 -3.95 26.18
N LEU A 129 17.04 -3.29 26.35
CA LEU A 129 17.45 -2.71 27.62
C LEU A 129 17.22 -1.20 27.68
N GLY A 130 17.31 -0.65 28.88
CA GLY A 130 17.47 0.78 29.10
C GLY A 130 17.62 1.10 30.59
N LYS A 131 18.09 2.30 30.88
CA LYS A 131 18.29 2.76 32.26
C LYS A 131 17.04 3.42 32.78
N ASP A 132 16.71 3.19 34.05
CA ASP A 132 15.79 4.06 34.76
C ASP A 132 16.46 5.37 35.22
N SER A 133 15.70 6.25 35.88
CA SER A 133 16.19 7.54 36.38
C SER A 133 17.32 7.42 37.40
N ASN A 134 17.45 6.27 38.07
CA ASN A 134 18.52 5.97 39.03
C ASN A 134 19.75 5.35 38.35
N GLY A 135 19.63 4.95 37.08
CA GLY A 135 20.69 4.30 36.31
C GLY A 135 20.66 2.77 36.39
N ASP A 136 19.63 2.19 37.03
CA ASP A 136 19.44 0.75 37.09
C ASP A 136 18.93 0.22 35.74
N ILE A 137 19.40 -0.97 35.35
CA ILE A 137 19.07 -1.54 34.02
C ILE A 137 17.75 -2.29 34.07
N LEU A 138 16.80 -1.79 33.28
CA LEU A 138 15.56 -2.48 32.97
C LEU A 138 15.71 -3.28 31.68
N CYS A 139 14.97 -4.38 31.63
CA CYS A 139 14.92 -5.33 30.54
C CYS A 139 13.47 -5.61 30.17
N THR A 140 13.16 -5.57 28.87
CA THR A 140 11.83 -5.90 28.35
C THR A 140 11.57 -7.39 28.33
N THR A 141 10.31 -7.77 28.56
CA THR A 141 9.80 -9.15 28.53
C THR A 141 8.45 -9.15 27.80
N PHE A 142 7.95 -10.34 27.43
CA PHE A 142 6.61 -10.47 26.83
C PHE A 142 5.46 -9.95 27.72
N GLN A 143 5.67 -9.82 29.03
CA GLN A 143 4.62 -9.45 29.99
C GLN A 143 4.80 -8.02 30.55
N GLY A 144 5.92 -7.37 30.26
CA GLY A 144 6.27 -6.05 30.82
C GLY A 144 7.79 -5.87 30.93
N VAL A 145 8.28 -5.36 32.07
CA VAL A 145 9.73 -5.15 32.29
C VAL A 145 10.18 -5.70 33.63
N GLY A 146 11.47 -6.00 33.75
CA GLY A 146 12.10 -6.30 35.03
C GLY A 146 13.52 -5.77 35.11
N TYR A 147 14.05 -5.67 36.32
CA TYR A 147 15.42 -5.22 36.56
C TYR A 147 16.41 -6.36 36.33
N MET A 148 17.46 -6.09 35.55
CA MET A 148 18.57 -7.03 35.37
C MET A 148 19.32 -7.22 36.68
N ASP A 149 19.64 -8.47 37.02
CA ASP A 149 20.45 -8.79 38.20
C ASP A 149 21.91 -8.49 37.93
N ASN A 150 22.51 -7.57 38.72
CA ASN A 150 23.87 -7.00 38.62
C ASN A 150 25.03 -8.01 38.44
N GLU A 151 24.79 -9.31 38.60
CA GLU A 151 25.78 -10.37 38.50
C GLU A 151 25.63 -11.28 37.27
N THR A 152 24.50 -11.26 36.54
CA THR A 152 24.27 -12.19 35.41
C THR A 152 23.50 -11.57 34.23
N LEU A 153 23.81 -12.00 33.00
CA LEU A 153 23.06 -11.62 31.79
C LEU A 153 21.77 -12.44 31.63
N SER A 154 21.00 -12.69 32.70
CA SER A 154 19.78 -13.51 32.67
C SER A 154 18.51 -12.65 32.62
N GLN A 155 17.39 -13.23 32.16
CA GLN A 155 16.10 -12.54 32.26
C GLN A 155 15.76 -12.21 33.73
N PRO A 156 15.08 -11.09 33.98
CA PRO A 156 14.61 -10.74 35.31
C PRO A 156 13.62 -11.78 35.84
N SER A 157 13.78 -12.16 37.12
CA SER A 157 12.87 -13.11 37.79
C SER A 157 11.59 -12.45 38.31
N GLU A 158 11.63 -11.14 38.59
CA GLU A 158 10.47 -10.33 38.96
C GLU A 158 10.08 -9.41 37.79
N ILE A 159 8.83 -9.54 37.35
CA ILE A 159 8.28 -8.78 36.21
C ILE A 159 7.23 -7.79 36.69
N ILE A 160 7.42 -6.53 36.33
CA ILE A 160 6.42 -5.47 36.42
C ILE A 160 5.52 -5.60 35.19
N ASN A 161 4.30 -6.08 35.40
CA ASN A 161 3.36 -6.36 34.31
C ASN A 161 2.67 -5.10 33.79
N THR A 162 2.40 -5.08 32.49
CA THR A 162 1.53 -4.09 31.84
C THR A 162 0.22 -4.73 31.39
N SER A 163 -0.87 -3.95 31.33
CA SER A 163 -2.16 -4.38 30.77
C SER A 163 -2.15 -4.47 29.24
N ASP A 164 -1.21 -3.79 28.58
CA ASP A 164 -1.01 -3.84 27.14
C ASP A 164 0.21 -4.72 26.84
N THR A 165 -0.03 -5.99 26.50
CA THR A 165 1.01 -6.97 26.20
C THR A 165 1.62 -6.81 24.81
N ALA A 166 1.15 -5.85 24.00
CA ALA A 166 1.68 -5.54 22.68
C ALA A 166 2.84 -4.53 22.74
N MET A 167 3.67 -4.64 23.77
CA MET A 167 4.90 -3.86 23.90
C MET A 167 5.92 -4.38 22.90
N ILE A 168 6.20 -3.60 21.87
CA ILE A 168 7.25 -3.90 20.93
C ILE A 168 7.94 -2.59 20.58
N SER A 169 9.25 -2.62 20.74
CA SER A 169 10.10 -1.89 19.82
C SER A 169 11.25 -2.80 19.44
N PHE A 170 11.24 -3.28 18.20
CA PHE A 170 12.39 -3.96 17.63
C PHE A 170 13.58 -3.01 17.43
N TYR A 171 13.44 -1.69 17.62
CA TYR A 171 14.45 -0.71 17.24
C TYR A 171 14.98 0.16 18.40
N GLU A 172 14.17 0.50 19.39
CA GLU A 172 14.58 1.29 20.58
C GLU A 172 13.92 0.79 21.87
N GLY A 173 14.74 0.51 22.88
CA GLY A 173 14.30 -0.07 24.15
C GLY A 173 13.62 0.88 25.12
N ILE A 174 14.08 0.83 26.36
CA ILE A 174 13.52 1.57 27.49
C ILE A 174 14.21 2.93 27.56
N VAL A 175 13.44 4.00 27.64
CA VAL A 175 13.96 5.37 27.69
C VAL A 175 14.07 5.81 29.15
N LYS A 176 15.18 6.44 29.52
CA LYS A 176 15.39 6.98 30.88
C LYS A 176 14.28 7.97 31.23
N GLY A 177 13.67 7.78 32.40
CA GLY A 177 12.55 8.60 32.84
C GLY A 177 12.96 9.99 33.33
N CYS A 178 11.95 10.86 33.44
CA CYS A 178 12.07 12.19 34.01
C CYS A 178 10.81 12.53 34.83
N GLY A 179 10.91 13.53 35.72
CA GLY A 179 9.78 13.97 36.53
C GLY A 179 9.35 12.91 37.55
N GLU A 180 8.08 12.47 37.48
CA GLU A 180 7.50 11.44 38.35
C GLU A 180 7.66 10.00 37.82
N TYR A 181 8.21 9.85 36.60
CA TYR A 181 8.44 8.57 35.96
C TYR A 181 9.92 8.23 35.95
N LYS A 182 10.25 6.99 36.32
CA LYS A 182 11.63 6.50 36.31
C LYS A 182 12.05 5.92 34.97
N ALA A 183 11.10 5.50 34.13
CA ALA A 183 11.38 5.04 32.77
C ALA A 183 10.16 5.28 31.87
N PHE A 184 10.39 5.37 30.56
CA PHE A 184 9.36 5.41 29.53
C PHE A 184 9.52 4.27 28.53
N MET A 185 8.38 3.81 28.01
CA MET A 185 8.29 2.76 27.00
C MET A 185 7.17 3.11 26.03
N HIS A 186 7.20 2.60 24.80
CA HIS A 186 6.07 2.74 23.89
C HIS A 186 5.45 1.38 23.54
N SER A 187 4.22 1.45 23.06
CA SER A 187 3.37 0.34 22.65
C SER A 187 2.60 0.74 21.39
N ARG A 188 1.69 -0.12 20.94
CA ARG A 188 0.71 0.27 19.91
C ARG A 188 -0.23 1.39 20.36
N GLN A 189 -0.63 1.38 21.64
CA GLN A 189 -1.58 2.34 22.18
C GLN A 189 -0.94 3.72 22.44
N GLY A 190 0.35 3.76 22.77
CA GLY A 190 1.00 5.00 23.19
C GLY A 190 2.27 4.83 24.02
N ILE A 191 2.73 5.95 24.60
CA ILE A 191 3.88 6.01 25.50
C ILE A 191 3.41 5.84 26.94
N TYR A 192 4.01 4.87 27.62
CA TYR A 192 3.79 4.58 29.03
C TYR A 192 4.96 5.06 29.88
N GLY A 193 4.65 5.71 31.00
CA GLY A 193 5.60 6.02 32.06
C GLY A 193 5.51 4.97 33.17
N LEU A 194 6.67 4.53 33.66
CA LEU A 194 6.80 3.66 34.82
C LEU A 194 7.02 4.54 36.07
N THR A 195 6.14 4.43 37.05
CA THR A 195 6.22 5.19 38.31
C THR A 195 7.17 4.56 39.32
N GLU A 196 7.54 5.30 40.36
CA GLU A 196 8.33 4.81 41.50
C GLU A 196 7.71 3.57 42.18
N ASP A 197 6.38 3.48 42.24
CA ASP A 197 5.65 2.34 42.81
C ASP A 197 5.39 1.20 41.82
N ASN A 198 6.15 1.14 40.71
CA ASN A 198 6.11 0.11 39.67
C ASN A 198 4.74 -0.01 38.98
N LYS A 199 4.12 1.11 38.63
CA LYS A 199 2.89 1.13 37.83
C LYS A 199 3.12 1.78 36.47
N PHE A 200 2.49 1.19 35.46
CA PHE A 200 2.42 1.78 34.13
C PHE A 200 1.26 2.77 34.06
N VAL A 201 1.56 3.98 33.60
CA VAL A 201 0.59 5.04 33.32
C VAL A 201 0.73 5.41 31.85
N LEU A 202 -0.38 5.44 31.11
CA LEU A 202 -0.39 5.92 29.72
C LEU A 202 -0.20 7.44 29.75
N VAL A 203 0.98 7.91 29.32
CA VAL A 203 1.37 9.33 29.34
C VAL A 203 1.00 10.02 28.03
N VAL A 204 1.15 9.31 26.89
CA VAL A 204 0.72 9.78 25.57
C VAL A 204 -0.14 8.70 24.95
N ASP A 205 -1.42 9.00 24.72
CA ASP A 205 -2.34 8.12 23.99
C ASP A 205 -2.27 8.46 22.49
N PHE A 206 -1.77 7.54 21.67
CA PHE A 206 -1.57 7.78 20.24
C PHE A 206 -2.90 7.98 19.51
N GLY A 207 -3.94 7.23 19.86
CA GLY A 207 -5.26 7.37 19.25
C GLY A 207 -5.87 8.74 19.52
N LYS A 208 -5.85 9.18 20.79
CA LYS A 208 -6.37 10.51 21.18
C LYS A 208 -5.52 11.67 20.65
N SER A 209 -4.24 11.42 20.40
CA SER A 209 -3.29 12.44 19.93
C SER A 209 -3.15 12.45 18.41
N TYR A 210 -3.91 11.61 17.70
CA TYR A 210 -3.82 11.43 16.24
C TYR A 210 -2.39 11.14 15.77
N ILE A 211 -1.70 10.27 16.51
CA ILE A 211 -0.35 9.77 16.21
C ILE A 211 -0.50 8.37 15.65
N LYS A 212 0.07 8.08 14.48
CA LYS A 212 0.13 6.69 13.99
C LYS A 212 1.20 5.94 14.77
N THR A 213 0.91 4.73 15.19
CA THR A 213 1.89 3.90 15.91
C THR A 213 3.20 3.73 15.13
N ASP A 214 3.10 3.49 13.82
CA ASP A 214 4.27 3.29 12.95
C ASP A 214 5.08 4.57 12.71
N ASP A 215 4.55 5.75 13.10
CA ASP A 215 5.25 7.03 13.03
C ASP A 215 6.22 7.25 14.21
N ILE A 216 6.23 6.40 15.23
CA ILE A 216 7.22 6.50 16.32
C ILE A 216 8.23 5.36 16.21
N SER A 217 9.30 5.63 15.48
CA SER A 217 10.44 4.70 15.37
C SER A 217 11.44 4.87 16.52
N VAL A 218 11.59 6.11 16.99
CA VAL A 218 12.53 6.52 18.05
C VAL A 218 11.85 7.60 18.89
N PHE A 219 12.00 7.56 20.21
CA PHE A 219 11.53 8.66 21.06
C PHE A 219 12.44 8.95 22.25
N ALA A 220 12.46 10.21 22.68
CA ALA A 220 13.22 10.68 23.82
C ALA A 220 12.34 11.56 24.71
N SER A 221 12.42 11.37 26.03
CA SER A 221 11.80 12.30 26.97
C SER A 221 12.61 13.60 27.06
N CYS A 222 11.93 14.73 27.01
CA CYS A 222 12.48 16.05 27.27
C CYS A 222 12.18 16.48 28.72
N LYS A 223 12.59 17.70 29.09
CA LYS A 223 12.17 18.29 30.39
C LYS A 223 10.68 18.64 30.34
N ASP A 224 10.04 18.68 31.50
CA ASP A 224 8.67 19.21 31.69
C ASP A 224 7.53 18.43 30.98
N GLY A 225 7.72 17.13 30.70
CA GLY A 225 6.65 16.27 30.13
C GLY A 225 6.51 16.35 28.61
N GLU A 226 7.49 16.95 27.94
CA GLU A 226 7.63 16.91 26.47
C GLU A 226 8.31 15.60 26.02
N PHE A 227 7.96 15.11 24.83
CA PHE A 227 8.58 13.95 24.18
C PHE A 227 8.96 14.30 22.75
N MET A 228 10.19 14.05 22.36
CA MET A 228 10.60 14.12 20.96
C MET A 228 10.46 12.74 20.34
N ALA A 229 9.89 12.62 19.14
CA ALA A 229 9.89 11.37 18.41
C ALA A 229 10.22 11.55 16.93
N TYR A 230 10.80 10.52 16.33
CA TYR A 230 11.18 10.47 14.93
C TYR A 230 10.40 9.38 14.21
N SER A 231 9.80 9.74 13.08
CA SER A 231 9.17 8.81 12.14
C SER A 231 10.15 8.47 11.02
N VAL A 232 10.55 7.19 10.92
CA VAL A 232 11.33 6.70 9.77
C VAL A 232 10.49 6.83 8.49
N ALA A 233 9.17 6.59 8.57
CA ALA A 233 8.28 6.65 7.42
C ALA A 233 8.19 8.06 6.82
N SER A 234 8.08 9.09 7.66
CA SER A 234 7.96 10.47 7.19
C SER A 234 9.31 11.23 7.15
N GLY A 235 10.37 10.68 7.76
CA GLY A 235 11.64 11.36 7.97
C GLY A 235 11.55 12.63 8.83
N LYS A 236 10.47 12.79 9.63
CA LYS A 236 10.21 13.99 10.43
C LYS A 236 10.46 13.71 11.91
N MET A 237 10.89 14.75 12.60
CA MET A 237 11.03 14.78 14.06
C MET A 237 9.96 15.71 14.64
N SER A 238 9.18 15.21 15.59
CA SER A 238 8.05 15.89 16.22
C SER A 238 8.27 16.04 17.72
N VAL A 239 7.71 17.08 18.32
CA VAL A 239 7.66 17.25 19.79
C VAL A 239 6.20 17.12 20.23
N TYR A 240 5.96 16.18 21.14
CA TYR A 240 4.67 15.89 21.76
C TYR A 240 4.66 16.43 23.18
N THR A 241 3.50 16.88 23.64
CA THR A 241 3.24 17.31 25.02
C THR A 241 2.10 16.47 25.59
N VAL A 242 2.04 16.37 26.91
CA VAL A 242 0.89 15.72 27.58
C VAL A 242 -0.38 16.51 27.27
N LEU A 243 -1.42 15.80 26.83
CA LEU A 243 -2.73 16.38 26.59
C LEU A 243 -3.33 16.87 27.92
N PRO A 244 -3.73 18.15 28.05
CA PRO A 244 -4.35 18.65 29.28
C PRO A 244 -5.62 17.86 29.66
N ASP A 245 -5.84 17.63 30.95
CA ASP A 245 -7.03 16.91 31.45
C ASP A 245 -8.37 17.59 31.05
N ASP A 246 -8.34 18.89 30.76
CA ASP A 246 -9.48 19.71 30.31
C ASP A 246 -9.50 19.94 28.80
N TYR A 247 -8.62 19.30 28.03
CA TYR A 247 -8.62 19.39 26.58
C TYR A 247 -9.81 18.65 25.99
N ASN A 248 -10.78 19.42 25.52
CA ASN A 248 -11.91 18.95 24.75
C ASN A 248 -12.05 19.85 23.52
N PRO A 249 -11.46 19.50 22.37
CA PRO A 249 -11.70 20.25 21.16
C PRO A 249 -13.15 19.98 20.79
N GLU A 250 -14.03 21.00 20.87
CA GLU A 250 -15.44 20.89 20.43
C GLU A 250 -15.51 20.79 18.90
N ARG A 251 -14.91 19.73 18.34
CA ARG A 251 -14.88 19.42 16.92
C ARG A 251 -16.16 18.72 16.50
N LYS A 252 -16.60 19.00 15.28
CA LYS A 252 -17.68 18.25 14.64
C LYS A 252 -17.10 16.95 14.10
N ILE A 253 -17.78 15.85 14.39
CA ILE A 253 -17.42 14.55 13.82
C ILE A 253 -17.92 14.50 12.38
N ILE A 254 -17.05 14.10 11.46
CA ILE A 254 -17.41 13.64 10.12
C ILE A 254 -17.44 12.12 10.18
N ASP A 255 -18.61 11.53 10.04
CA ASP A 255 -18.81 10.08 10.03
C ASP A 255 -18.56 9.52 8.63
N VAL A 256 -17.53 8.69 8.50
CA VAL A 256 -17.08 8.08 7.25
C VAL A 256 -17.32 6.57 7.32
N VAL A 257 -18.01 6.04 6.31
CA VAL A 257 -18.30 4.59 6.26
C VAL A 257 -17.68 3.96 5.01
N ASN A 258 -16.79 2.99 5.22
CA ASN A 258 -16.25 2.14 4.18
C ASN A 258 -17.22 0.98 3.89
N ILE A 259 -17.81 0.96 2.70
CA ILE A 259 -18.73 -0.08 2.25
C ILE A 259 -17.95 -1.15 1.50
N ASN A 260 -17.88 -2.35 2.09
CA ASN A 260 -17.16 -3.50 1.52
C ASN A 260 -15.69 -3.20 1.13
N SER A 261 -15.07 -2.17 1.73
CA SER A 261 -13.66 -1.80 1.55
C SER A 261 -12.95 -1.88 2.91
N GLY A 262 -11.68 -2.30 2.87
CA GLY A 262 -10.78 -2.37 4.03
C GLY A 262 -9.51 -1.55 3.82
N SER A 263 -9.56 -0.52 2.97
CA SER A 263 -8.41 0.33 2.65
C SER A 263 -7.88 1.03 3.92
N SER A 264 -6.67 0.69 4.37
CA SER A 264 -6.06 1.32 5.55
C SER A 264 -5.65 2.77 5.29
N ALA A 265 -5.53 3.18 4.01
CA ALA A 265 -5.07 4.50 3.62
C ALA A 265 -6.03 5.61 4.09
N ILE A 266 -7.34 5.36 4.09
CA ILE A 266 -8.32 6.38 4.51
C ILE A 266 -8.31 6.62 6.02
N ALA A 267 -8.10 5.58 6.84
CA ALA A 267 -7.94 5.73 8.29
C ALA A 267 -6.72 6.60 8.62
N ASP A 268 -5.63 6.33 7.92
CA ASP A 268 -4.39 7.07 8.02
C ASP A 268 -4.55 8.56 7.66
N ARG A 269 -5.32 8.86 6.61
CA ARG A 269 -5.67 10.23 6.23
C ARG A 269 -6.66 10.87 7.19
N GLY A 270 -7.60 10.10 7.73
CA GLY A 270 -8.56 10.60 8.72
C GLY A 270 -7.87 11.10 9.98
N VAL A 271 -6.85 10.35 10.45
CA VAL A 271 -5.98 10.75 11.57
C VAL A 271 -5.23 12.04 11.23
N GLU A 272 -4.57 12.11 10.07
CA GLU A 272 -3.80 13.30 9.69
C GLU A 272 -4.69 14.54 9.49
N PHE A 273 -5.85 14.39 8.84
CA PHE A 273 -6.84 15.45 8.69
C PHE A 273 -7.31 15.96 10.04
N SER A 274 -7.73 15.07 10.95
CA SER A 274 -8.17 15.43 12.30
C SER A 274 -7.07 16.12 13.12
N ARG A 275 -5.80 15.78 12.87
CA ARG A 275 -4.66 16.44 13.51
C ARG A 275 -4.49 17.89 13.03
N MET A 276 -4.73 18.15 11.75
CA MET A 276 -4.51 19.46 11.12
C MET A 276 -5.75 20.37 11.16
N ASN A 277 -6.93 19.80 11.41
CA ASN A 277 -8.19 20.52 11.41
C ASN A 277 -8.62 20.92 12.84
N GLU A 278 -8.97 22.19 13.04
CA GLU A 278 -9.46 22.68 14.33
C GLU A 278 -10.98 22.55 14.49
N GLU A 279 -11.72 22.42 13.39
CA GLU A 279 -13.19 22.35 13.37
C GLU A 279 -13.73 20.92 13.27
N TYR A 280 -13.02 20.04 12.58
CA TYR A 280 -13.50 18.69 12.26
C TYR A 280 -12.59 17.58 12.77
N GLU A 281 -13.18 16.43 13.09
CA GLU A 281 -12.48 15.16 13.28
C GLU A 281 -13.17 14.03 12.52
N ILE A 282 -12.40 13.03 12.11
CA ILE A 282 -12.90 11.89 11.33
C ILE A 282 -13.20 10.72 12.26
N SER A 283 -14.40 10.16 12.13
CA SER A 283 -14.74 8.83 12.64
C SER A 283 -14.90 7.88 11.46
N ILE A 284 -14.33 6.69 11.53
CA ILE A 284 -14.43 5.70 10.44
C ILE A 284 -15.07 4.41 10.94
N THR A 285 -16.08 3.95 10.21
CA THR A 285 -16.64 2.60 10.34
C THR A 285 -16.23 1.76 9.13
N ASP A 286 -15.49 0.68 9.39
CA ASP A 286 -15.02 -0.25 8.36
C ASP A 286 -15.99 -1.40 8.10
N LEU A 287 -15.93 -1.94 6.87
CA LEU A 287 -16.62 -3.17 6.46
C LEU A 287 -18.15 -3.14 6.65
N ALA A 288 -18.77 -1.96 6.48
CA ALA A 288 -20.22 -1.87 6.44
C ALA A 288 -20.76 -2.50 5.15
N SER A 289 -21.96 -3.09 5.24
CA SER A 289 -22.68 -3.55 4.04
C SER A 289 -23.50 -2.40 3.44
N TYR A 290 -23.77 -2.48 2.14
CA TYR A 290 -24.67 -1.55 1.47
C TYR A 290 -26.04 -1.45 2.16
N ASP A 291 -26.62 -2.58 2.58
CA ASP A 291 -27.93 -2.62 3.23
C ASP A 291 -27.92 -1.96 4.61
N ASN A 292 -26.83 -2.05 5.36
CA ASN A 292 -26.70 -1.35 6.64
C ASN A 292 -26.76 0.16 6.42
N VAL A 293 -25.89 0.68 5.56
CA VAL A 293 -25.82 2.13 5.27
C VAL A 293 -27.13 2.64 4.68
N LYS A 294 -27.76 1.89 3.76
CA LYS A 294 -29.08 2.21 3.23
C LYS A 294 -30.13 2.33 4.33
N ASN A 295 -30.17 1.38 5.26
CA ASN A 295 -31.13 1.42 6.36
C ASN A 295 -30.89 2.59 7.30
N ASP A 296 -29.63 2.95 7.55
CA ASP A 296 -29.27 4.06 8.43
C ASP A 296 -29.65 5.40 7.79
N ILE A 297 -29.41 5.58 6.48
CA ILE A 297 -29.92 6.72 5.71
C ILE A 297 -31.45 6.83 5.81
N LEU A 298 -32.18 5.72 5.68
CA LEU A 298 -33.65 5.71 5.74
C LEU A 298 -34.20 6.01 7.15
N LYS A 299 -33.43 5.76 8.21
CA LYS A 299 -33.80 6.08 9.60
C LYS A 299 -33.43 7.51 10.01
N GLY A 300 -32.64 8.21 9.19
CA GLY A 300 -32.08 9.52 9.54
C GLY A 300 -30.83 9.44 10.42
N GLU A 301 -30.12 8.31 10.37
CA GLU A 301 -28.82 8.06 11.03
C GLU A 301 -27.73 7.96 9.95
N ALA A 302 -27.79 8.84 8.94
CA ALA A 302 -26.91 8.79 7.78
C ALA A 302 -25.46 9.14 8.15
N PRO A 303 -24.45 8.44 7.61
CA PRO A 303 -23.08 8.93 7.68
C PRO A 303 -22.92 10.17 6.81
N ASP A 304 -21.79 10.87 6.93
CA ASP A 304 -21.49 12.06 6.14
C ASP A 304 -20.81 11.70 4.81
N VAL A 305 -19.92 10.72 4.84
CA VAL A 305 -19.17 10.21 3.69
C VAL A 305 -19.35 8.70 3.59
N ILE A 306 -19.58 8.22 2.37
CA ILE A 306 -19.45 6.80 2.05
C ILE A 306 -18.29 6.59 1.08
N VAL A 307 -17.58 5.49 1.28
CA VAL A 307 -16.41 5.11 0.48
C VAL A 307 -16.60 3.69 -0.02
N TYR A 308 -16.37 3.46 -1.29
CA TYR A 308 -16.64 2.16 -1.92
C TYR A 308 -15.81 1.93 -3.18
N MET A 309 -15.53 0.67 -3.51
CA MET A 309 -14.83 0.31 -4.75
C MET A 309 -15.81 0.06 -5.91
N ASP A 310 -16.97 -0.54 -5.63
CA ASP A 310 -17.99 -0.82 -6.65
C ASP A 310 -18.79 0.45 -6.98
N SER A 311 -18.53 1.04 -8.14
CA SER A 311 -19.27 2.22 -8.62
C SER A 311 -20.77 1.98 -8.79
N GLY A 312 -21.24 0.73 -8.81
CA GLY A 312 -22.67 0.38 -8.72
C GLY A 312 -23.36 0.99 -7.49
N ILE A 313 -22.63 1.12 -6.38
CA ILE A 313 -23.11 1.71 -5.12
C ILE A 313 -23.52 3.18 -5.32
N MET A 314 -22.75 3.94 -6.10
CA MET A 314 -23.06 5.33 -6.44
C MET A 314 -24.46 5.45 -7.05
N TYR A 315 -24.74 4.67 -8.09
CA TYR A 315 -26.01 4.75 -8.82
C TYR A 315 -27.19 4.41 -7.92
N ARG A 316 -27.04 3.38 -7.07
CA ARG A 316 -28.08 2.96 -6.13
C ARG A 316 -28.42 4.06 -5.11
N PHE A 317 -27.42 4.76 -4.56
CA PHE A 317 -27.68 5.87 -3.62
C PHE A 317 -28.13 7.15 -4.33
N ALA A 318 -27.59 7.48 -5.50
CA ALA A 318 -28.05 8.62 -6.30
C ALA A 318 -29.52 8.48 -6.71
N ASN A 319 -29.97 7.26 -7.06
CA ASN A 319 -31.36 6.99 -7.44
C ASN A 319 -32.38 7.21 -6.33
N MET A 320 -31.99 7.02 -5.06
CA MET A 320 -32.84 7.36 -3.91
C MET A 320 -32.71 8.81 -3.44
N GLY A 321 -31.94 9.64 -4.15
CA GLY A 321 -31.64 11.02 -3.73
C GLY A 321 -30.76 11.08 -2.48
N GLY A 322 -30.00 10.02 -2.18
CA GLY A 322 -29.18 9.89 -0.99
C GLY A 322 -27.81 10.54 -1.07
N LEU A 323 -27.40 11.04 -2.25
CA LEU A 323 -26.09 11.65 -2.47
C LEU A 323 -26.20 13.12 -2.86
N VAL A 324 -25.21 13.89 -2.44
CA VAL A 324 -25.05 15.30 -2.81
C VAL A 324 -24.48 15.39 -4.24
N ASP A 325 -25.00 16.32 -5.04
CA ASP A 325 -24.35 16.73 -6.29
C ASP A 325 -23.08 17.55 -5.97
N LEU A 326 -21.92 16.93 -6.17
CA LEU A 326 -20.59 17.48 -5.89
C LEU A 326 -20.22 18.65 -6.80
N ASN A 327 -20.92 18.86 -7.92
CA ASN A 327 -20.71 20.06 -8.74
C ASN A 327 -20.89 21.35 -7.92
N LYS A 328 -21.80 21.33 -6.93
CA LYS A 328 -22.04 22.49 -6.05
C LYS A 328 -20.77 22.92 -5.29
N TYR A 329 -19.87 21.98 -5.02
CA TYR A 329 -18.63 22.23 -4.28
C TYR A 329 -17.47 22.52 -5.24
N ILE A 330 -17.29 21.70 -6.26
CA ILE A 330 -16.22 21.86 -7.27
C ILE A 330 -16.30 23.22 -7.98
N ASP A 331 -17.52 23.71 -8.23
CA ASP A 331 -17.72 24.98 -8.92
C ASP A 331 -17.71 26.20 -7.96
N SER A 332 -17.43 25.99 -6.66
CA SER A 332 -17.45 27.03 -5.62
C SER A 332 -16.07 27.57 -5.21
N ASP A 333 -14.99 27.10 -5.84
CA ASP A 333 -13.58 27.41 -5.52
C ASP A 333 -13.16 27.07 -4.07
N ILE A 334 -13.85 26.13 -3.41
CA ILE A 334 -13.53 25.64 -2.07
C ILE A 334 -13.00 24.21 -2.18
N GLY A 335 -11.73 23.98 -1.85
CA GLY A 335 -11.10 22.67 -1.96
C GLY A 335 -10.56 22.42 -3.36
N LEU A 336 -11.03 21.35 -4.02
CA LEU A 336 -10.61 20.97 -5.37
C LEU A 336 -11.33 21.78 -6.44
N ASN A 337 -10.60 22.21 -7.47
CA ASN A 337 -11.16 22.87 -8.64
C ASN A 337 -11.31 21.90 -9.81
N ARG A 338 -12.32 22.11 -10.66
CA ARG A 338 -12.60 21.25 -11.82
C ARG A 338 -11.39 21.03 -12.73
N ASP A 339 -10.62 22.09 -12.98
CA ASP A 339 -9.46 22.07 -13.89
C ASP A 339 -8.26 21.29 -13.33
N GLU A 340 -8.26 20.97 -12.02
CA GLU A 340 -7.25 20.16 -11.36
C GLU A 340 -7.56 18.66 -11.43
N LEU A 341 -8.76 18.29 -11.89
CA LEU A 341 -9.24 16.92 -11.92
C LEU A 341 -9.23 16.36 -13.35
N MET A 342 -9.07 15.05 -13.46
CA MET A 342 -9.10 14.35 -14.75
C MET A 342 -10.49 14.47 -15.41
N PRO A 343 -10.62 15.12 -16.58
CA PRO A 343 -11.92 15.45 -17.16
C PRO A 343 -12.71 14.23 -17.62
N ASN A 344 -12.01 13.20 -18.11
CA ASN A 344 -12.61 11.93 -18.52
C ASN A 344 -13.20 11.15 -17.33
N VAL A 345 -12.60 11.31 -16.14
CA VAL A 345 -13.12 10.72 -14.90
C VAL A 345 -14.36 11.48 -14.43
N LEU A 346 -14.35 12.82 -14.48
CA LEU A 346 -15.55 13.61 -14.19
C LEU A 346 -16.71 13.22 -15.10
N GLU A 347 -16.46 13.11 -16.41
CA GLU A 347 -17.47 12.65 -17.39
C GLU A 347 -18.00 11.25 -17.06
N ALA A 348 -17.14 10.31 -16.67
CA ALA A 348 -17.54 8.95 -16.31
C ALA A 348 -18.44 8.88 -15.07
N TYR A 349 -18.31 9.85 -14.15
CA TYR A 349 -19.09 9.94 -12.92
C TYR A 349 -20.33 10.86 -13.04
N GLU A 350 -20.51 11.54 -14.17
CA GLU A 350 -21.72 12.31 -14.42
C GLU A 350 -22.94 11.39 -14.58
N TYR A 351 -23.92 11.57 -13.69
CA TYR A 351 -25.14 10.79 -13.69
C TYR A 351 -26.34 11.72 -13.47
N LYS A 352 -27.40 11.58 -14.28
CA LYS A 352 -28.62 12.42 -14.22
C LYS A 352 -28.36 13.95 -14.12
N GLY A 353 -27.24 14.44 -14.68
CA GLY A 353 -26.87 15.86 -14.70
C GLY A 353 -26.17 16.36 -13.43
N GLY A 354 -25.82 15.48 -12.49
CA GLY A 354 -25.01 15.77 -11.31
C GLY A 354 -23.77 14.87 -11.24
N LEU A 355 -22.87 15.18 -10.32
CA LEU A 355 -21.66 14.41 -10.03
C LEU A 355 -21.77 13.84 -8.62
N TYR A 356 -21.85 12.53 -8.47
CA TYR A 356 -22.21 11.92 -7.18
C TYR A 356 -21.09 11.13 -6.50
N GLY A 357 -19.94 10.99 -7.14
CA GLY A 357 -18.77 10.36 -6.54
C GLY A 357 -17.48 10.74 -7.25
N LEU A 358 -16.36 10.56 -6.56
CA LEU A 358 -15.02 10.81 -7.09
C LEU A 358 -14.08 9.68 -6.65
N PRO A 359 -13.37 9.01 -7.57
CA PRO A 359 -12.42 7.97 -7.22
C PRO A 359 -11.10 8.57 -6.74
N GLU A 360 -10.42 7.88 -5.84
CA GLU A 360 -9.05 8.24 -5.46
C GLU A 360 -8.08 8.00 -6.61
N LEU A 361 -8.08 6.75 -7.07
CA LEU A 361 -7.31 6.25 -8.19
C LEU A 361 -8.28 5.57 -9.16
N PHE A 362 -7.86 5.44 -10.40
CA PHE A 362 -8.70 4.79 -11.40
C PHE A 362 -7.85 3.96 -12.35
N ASN A 363 -8.34 2.80 -12.77
CA ASN A 363 -7.67 2.01 -13.79
C ASN A 363 -8.38 2.24 -15.13
N VAL A 364 -7.66 2.01 -16.23
CA VAL A 364 -8.25 1.98 -17.57
C VAL A 364 -8.25 0.55 -18.09
N GLN A 365 -9.44 0.11 -18.49
CA GLN A 365 -9.68 -1.23 -18.99
C GLN A 365 -9.22 -1.33 -20.46
N MET A 366 -8.22 -2.18 -20.72
CA MET A 366 -7.64 -2.36 -22.05
C MET A 366 -7.33 -3.82 -22.40
N CYS A 367 -7.23 -4.09 -23.70
CA CYS A 367 -6.70 -5.32 -24.23
C CYS A 367 -5.39 -5.05 -24.99
N LEU A 368 -4.41 -5.94 -24.83
CA LEU A 368 -3.15 -5.89 -25.56
C LEU A 368 -3.13 -7.00 -26.61
N ALA A 369 -2.68 -6.70 -27.81
CA ALA A 369 -2.51 -7.68 -28.87
C ALA A 369 -1.25 -7.41 -29.70
N ASN A 370 -0.75 -8.45 -30.36
CA ASN A 370 0.37 -8.32 -31.28
C ASN A 370 -0.06 -7.54 -32.55
N SER A 371 0.57 -6.40 -32.81
CA SER A 371 0.22 -5.50 -33.91
C SER A 371 0.36 -6.11 -35.29
N ASP A 372 1.24 -7.11 -35.48
CA ASP A 372 1.36 -7.80 -36.78
C ASP A 372 0.12 -8.65 -37.11
N TYR A 373 -0.68 -9.01 -36.10
CA TYR A 373 -1.86 -9.85 -36.27
C TYR A 373 -3.15 -9.02 -36.27
N ILE A 374 -3.34 -8.17 -35.26
CA ILE A 374 -4.55 -7.35 -35.14
C ILE A 374 -4.47 -6.05 -35.94
N GLY A 375 -3.28 -5.47 -36.12
CA GLY A 375 -3.09 -4.16 -36.78
C GLY A 375 -3.27 -2.98 -35.81
N LYS A 376 -2.31 -2.04 -35.83
CA LYS A 376 -2.26 -0.90 -34.89
C LYS A 376 -3.45 0.04 -35.00
N GLU A 377 -4.14 0.05 -36.13
CA GLU A 377 -5.34 0.85 -36.38
C GLU A 377 -6.60 0.34 -35.66
N ASN A 378 -6.60 -0.92 -35.22
CA ASN A 378 -7.75 -1.56 -34.59
C ASN A 378 -7.73 -1.37 -33.07
N ASN A 379 -7.65 -0.12 -32.61
CA ASN A 379 -7.67 0.26 -31.19
C ASN A 379 -9.04 0.04 -30.49
N ILE A 380 -10.02 -0.44 -31.24
CA ILE A 380 -11.28 -1.00 -30.75
C ILE A 380 -11.76 -2.08 -31.71
N LEU A 381 -12.32 -3.16 -31.17
CA LEU A 381 -13.00 -4.21 -31.93
C LEU A 381 -14.48 -4.25 -31.56
N THR A 382 -15.34 -4.31 -32.56
CA THR A 382 -16.71 -4.82 -32.36
C THR A 382 -16.67 -6.32 -32.06
N TYR A 383 -17.74 -6.87 -31.50
CA TYR A 383 -17.84 -8.32 -31.30
C TYR A 383 -17.73 -9.08 -32.63
N GLU A 384 -18.36 -8.59 -33.70
CA GLU A 384 -18.24 -9.18 -35.05
C GLU A 384 -16.78 -9.23 -35.50
N GLN A 385 -16.03 -8.13 -35.36
CA GLN A 385 -14.60 -8.09 -35.71
C GLN A 385 -13.77 -9.03 -34.84
N LEU A 386 -14.07 -9.12 -33.54
CA LEU A 386 -13.41 -10.05 -32.63
C LEU A 386 -13.59 -11.50 -33.10
N TYR A 387 -14.81 -11.89 -33.46
CA TYR A 387 -15.10 -13.22 -33.99
C TYR A 387 -14.36 -13.45 -35.30
N ASP A 388 -14.37 -12.46 -36.20
CA ASP A 388 -13.69 -12.51 -37.49
C ASP A 388 -12.19 -12.72 -37.37
N PHE A 389 -11.53 -12.07 -36.41
CA PHE A 389 -10.13 -12.32 -36.10
C PHE A 389 -9.97 -13.73 -35.55
N TYR A 390 -10.76 -14.09 -34.53
CA TYR A 390 -10.67 -15.40 -33.88
C TYR A 390 -10.88 -16.57 -34.85
N GLU A 391 -11.80 -16.47 -35.81
CA GLU A 391 -12.01 -17.51 -36.83
C GLU A 391 -10.85 -17.63 -37.82
N LYS A 392 -10.19 -16.51 -38.16
CA LYS A 392 -9.06 -16.46 -39.10
C LYS A 392 -7.71 -16.71 -38.42
N ARG A 393 -7.71 -17.02 -37.12
CA ARG A 393 -6.48 -17.20 -36.33
C ARG A 393 -5.60 -18.35 -36.85
N PRO A 394 -4.27 -18.24 -36.71
CA PRO A 394 -3.37 -19.36 -36.98
C PRO A 394 -3.71 -20.59 -36.14
N GLU A 395 -3.42 -21.77 -36.68
CA GLU A 395 -3.55 -23.04 -35.94
C GLU A 395 -2.74 -22.98 -34.64
N GLY A 396 -3.36 -23.33 -33.52
CA GLY A 396 -2.74 -23.33 -32.19
C GLY A 396 -2.78 -21.99 -31.44
N MET A 397 -3.39 -20.94 -32.01
CA MET A 397 -3.69 -19.72 -31.27
C MET A 397 -4.99 -19.88 -30.46
N TYR A 398 -4.98 -19.51 -29.19
CA TYR A 398 -6.17 -19.41 -28.31
C TYR A 398 -6.51 -17.93 -28.05
N LEU A 399 -7.71 -17.67 -27.50
CA LEU A 399 -8.14 -16.28 -27.29
C LEU A 399 -7.27 -15.59 -26.23
N SER A 400 -7.23 -16.18 -25.03
CA SER A 400 -6.44 -15.71 -23.89
C SER A 400 -6.26 -16.82 -22.85
N TYR A 401 -5.48 -16.54 -21.79
CA TYR A 401 -5.46 -17.37 -20.59
C TYR A 401 -6.69 -17.13 -19.71
N GLU A 402 -7.22 -18.19 -19.10
CA GLU A 402 -8.41 -18.12 -18.22
C GLU A 402 -8.24 -17.15 -17.04
N MET A 403 -7.03 -17.04 -16.48
CA MET A 403 -6.73 -16.14 -15.36
C MET A 403 -7.03 -14.68 -15.68
N TYR A 404 -6.80 -14.25 -16.93
CA TYR A 404 -7.05 -12.89 -17.37
C TYR A 404 -8.55 -12.59 -17.54
N PHE A 405 -9.37 -13.64 -17.72
CA PHE A 405 -10.80 -13.53 -18.00
C PHE A 405 -11.66 -13.83 -16.76
N ASN A 406 -11.03 -13.93 -15.58
CA ASN A 406 -11.68 -14.38 -14.34
C ASN A 406 -12.41 -15.72 -14.55
N THR A 407 -11.67 -16.71 -15.05
CA THR A 407 -12.04 -18.12 -15.27
C THR A 407 -12.95 -18.46 -16.46
N SER A 408 -13.56 -17.49 -17.16
CA SER A 408 -14.34 -17.81 -18.38
C SER A 408 -14.52 -16.62 -19.33
N ALA A 409 -14.75 -16.92 -20.61
CA ALA A 409 -15.07 -15.91 -21.62
C ALA A 409 -16.36 -15.13 -21.29
N PHE A 410 -17.35 -15.81 -20.71
CA PHE A 410 -18.60 -15.19 -20.27
C PHE A 410 -18.40 -14.18 -19.15
N SER A 411 -17.59 -14.52 -18.14
CA SER A 411 -17.23 -13.59 -17.06
C SER A 411 -16.68 -12.28 -17.61
N PHE A 412 -15.77 -12.34 -18.59
CA PHE A 412 -15.19 -11.16 -19.19
C PHE A 412 -16.17 -10.34 -20.06
N PHE A 413 -16.77 -10.96 -21.08
CA PHE A 413 -17.58 -10.23 -22.07
C PHE A 413 -18.99 -9.88 -21.59
N CYS A 414 -19.49 -10.56 -20.55
CA CYS A 414 -20.78 -10.25 -19.95
C CYS A 414 -20.61 -9.46 -18.64
N LEU A 415 -19.97 -10.04 -17.63
CA LEU A 415 -20.00 -9.51 -16.26
C LEU A 415 -19.03 -8.36 -16.04
N GLN A 416 -17.80 -8.47 -16.56
CA GLN A 416 -16.85 -7.36 -16.50
C GLN A 416 -17.17 -6.24 -17.49
N SER A 417 -18.04 -6.52 -18.46
CA SER A 417 -18.51 -5.58 -19.49
C SER A 417 -20.00 -5.29 -19.36
N LEU A 418 -20.55 -5.31 -18.13
CA LEU A 418 -21.98 -5.14 -17.84
C LEU A 418 -22.58 -3.85 -18.42
N ASN A 419 -21.76 -2.80 -18.57
CA ASN A 419 -22.14 -1.53 -19.17
C ASN A 419 -22.47 -1.61 -20.67
N ASN A 420 -22.20 -2.74 -21.34
CA ASN A 420 -22.68 -3.01 -22.69
C ASN A 420 -24.10 -3.59 -22.71
N TRP A 421 -24.57 -4.15 -21.59
CA TRP A 421 -25.79 -4.95 -21.49
C TRP A 421 -26.88 -4.34 -20.59
N LEU A 422 -26.46 -3.50 -19.66
CA LEU A 422 -27.29 -2.91 -18.62
C LEU A 422 -27.15 -1.38 -18.64
N ASP A 423 -28.26 -0.67 -18.52
CA ASP A 423 -28.30 0.79 -18.39
C ASP A 423 -29.07 1.16 -17.12
N TYR A 424 -28.32 1.42 -16.05
CA TYR A 424 -28.86 1.89 -14.77
C TYR A 424 -29.47 3.30 -14.83
N LYS A 425 -29.15 4.10 -15.85
CA LYS A 425 -29.73 5.45 -16.00
C LYS A 425 -31.19 5.38 -16.43
N ASN A 426 -31.46 4.48 -17.37
CA ASN A 426 -32.78 4.35 -17.98
C ASN A 426 -33.57 3.14 -17.45
N TYR A 427 -32.99 2.34 -16.55
CA TYR A 427 -33.57 1.09 -16.05
C TYR A 427 -33.92 0.13 -17.19
N THR A 428 -32.99 -0.04 -18.13
CA THR A 428 -33.16 -0.90 -19.30
C THR A 428 -31.99 -1.87 -19.45
N CYS A 429 -32.23 -3.01 -20.07
CA CYS A 429 -31.21 -3.97 -20.47
C CYS A 429 -31.52 -4.57 -21.84
N ASN A 430 -30.52 -5.14 -22.51
CA ASN A 430 -30.62 -5.70 -23.87
C ASN A 430 -29.99 -7.10 -24.01
N PHE A 431 -30.07 -7.92 -22.95
CA PHE A 431 -29.58 -9.30 -22.93
C PHE A 431 -30.30 -10.22 -23.94
N ASN A 432 -31.49 -9.87 -24.44
CA ASN A 432 -32.17 -10.66 -25.47
C ASN A 432 -31.86 -10.25 -26.92
N SER A 433 -30.83 -9.42 -27.14
CA SER A 433 -30.46 -8.99 -28.48
C SER A 433 -29.79 -10.13 -29.29
N PRO A 434 -29.87 -10.12 -30.64
CA PRO A 434 -29.14 -11.07 -31.47
C PRO A 434 -27.63 -11.10 -31.16
N GLU A 435 -27.05 -9.94 -30.88
CA GLU A 435 -25.63 -9.80 -30.55
C GLU A 435 -25.27 -10.49 -29.23
N PHE A 436 -26.13 -10.42 -28.20
CA PHE A 436 -25.89 -11.16 -26.96
C PHE A 436 -26.04 -12.67 -27.14
N VAL A 437 -27.00 -13.11 -27.95
CA VAL A 437 -27.18 -14.52 -28.29
C VAL A 437 -25.94 -15.09 -28.98
N GLU A 438 -25.38 -14.36 -29.95
CA GLU A 438 -24.13 -14.74 -30.63
C GLU A 438 -22.93 -14.74 -29.67
N LEU A 439 -22.87 -13.77 -28.74
CA LEU A 439 -21.85 -13.76 -27.69
C LEU A 439 -21.93 -15.00 -26.80
N LEU A 440 -23.12 -15.43 -26.39
CA LEU A 440 -23.29 -16.66 -25.60
C LEU A 440 -22.70 -17.87 -26.33
N GLU A 441 -22.99 -18.02 -27.63
CA GLU A 441 -22.45 -19.11 -28.45
C GLU A 441 -20.93 -19.01 -28.56
N PHE A 442 -20.38 -17.82 -28.80
CA PHE A 442 -18.94 -17.60 -28.81
C PHE A 442 -18.28 -17.96 -27.47
N CYS A 443 -18.84 -17.50 -26.34
CA CYS A 443 -18.31 -17.77 -25.00
C CYS A 443 -18.30 -19.26 -24.65
N ARG A 444 -19.24 -20.05 -25.19
CA ARG A 444 -19.27 -21.50 -25.02
C ARG A 444 -18.16 -22.20 -25.80
N ASP A 445 -17.88 -21.74 -27.02
CA ASP A 445 -17.06 -22.46 -27.99
C ASP A 445 -15.60 -21.96 -28.06
N VAL A 446 -15.31 -20.78 -27.51
CA VAL A 446 -13.98 -20.17 -27.53
C VAL A 446 -12.97 -20.94 -26.67
N GLU A 447 -11.79 -21.16 -27.24
CA GLU A 447 -10.64 -21.76 -26.56
C GLU A 447 -9.92 -20.74 -25.68
N LEU A 448 -9.87 -21.03 -24.37
CA LEU A 448 -9.01 -20.37 -23.39
C LEU A 448 -7.93 -21.33 -22.92
N LYS A 449 -6.74 -20.79 -22.64
CA LYS A 449 -5.64 -21.57 -22.07
C LYS A 449 -5.82 -21.71 -20.56
N GLU A 450 -5.95 -22.95 -20.11
CA GLU A 450 -6.08 -23.28 -18.69
C GLU A 450 -4.89 -22.78 -17.86
N THR A 451 -5.19 -22.35 -16.63
CA THR A 451 -4.18 -21.82 -15.71
C THR A 451 -3.55 -22.94 -14.89
N ALA A 452 -2.22 -23.07 -14.96
CA ALA A 452 -1.47 -24.16 -14.31
C ALA A 452 -0.79 -23.75 -13.00
N PHE A 453 -1.49 -23.06 -12.09
CA PHE A 453 -0.93 -22.75 -10.76
C PHE A 453 -0.91 -24.00 -9.87
N GLY A 454 0.23 -24.26 -9.20
CA GLY A 454 0.34 -25.30 -8.16
C GLY A 454 1.10 -26.57 -8.55
N TYR A 455 1.71 -26.63 -9.75
CA TYR A 455 2.55 -27.77 -10.12
C TYR A 455 3.94 -27.74 -9.46
N GLY A 456 4.46 -26.55 -9.13
CA GLY A 456 5.81 -26.39 -8.57
C GLY A 456 6.92 -26.87 -9.52
N GLY A 457 8.12 -26.31 -9.36
CA GLY A 457 9.30 -26.77 -10.11
C GLY A 457 9.28 -26.43 -11.60
N GLU A 458 9.76 -27.35 -12.44
CA GLU A 458 10.08 -27.07 -13.86
C GLU A 458 8.83 -26.87 -14.74
N ALA A 459 7.75 -27.60 -14.46
CA ALA A 459 6.51 -27.50 -15.24
C ALA A 459 5.84 -26.12 -15.09
N GLU A 460 5.88 -25.56 -13.89
CA GLU A 460 5.42 -24.19 -13.64
C GLU A 460 6.30 -23.19 -14.40
N LYS A 461 7.63 -23.31 -14.30
CA LYS A 461 8.54 -22.44 -15.07
C LYS A 461 8.34 -22.51 -16.58
N GLU A 462 8.08 -23.68 -17.14
CA GLU A 462 7.79 -23.84 -18.58
C GLU A 462 6.49 -23.14 -18.96
N TYR A 463 5.42 -23.34 -18.17
CA TYR A 463 4.15 -22.63 -18.35
C TYR A 463 4.33 -21.11 -18.27
N MET A 464 5.07 -20.61 -17.29
CA MET A 464 5.31 -19.17 -17.13
C MET A 464 6.13 -18.59 -18.29
N ASN A 465 7.16 -19.31 -18.78
CA ASN A 465 7.92 -18.91 -19.96
C ASN A 465 7.03 -18.82 -21.21
N GLU A 466 6.13 -19.80 -21.40
CA GLU A 466 5.18 -19.76 -22.51
C GLU A 466 4.25 -18.56 -22.38
N MET A 467 3.69 -18.33 -21.19
CA MET A 467 2.77 -17.23 -20.93
C MET A 467 3.42 -15.87 -21.21
N LEU A 468 4.64 -15.64 -20.70
CA LEU A 468 5.36 -14.37 -20.88
C LEU A 468 5.72 -14.04 -22.34
N THR A 469 5.55 -15.00 -23.25
CA THR A 469 5.85 -14.82 -24.69
C THR A 469 4.66 -15.14 -25.59
N ALA A 470 3.49 -15.46 -25.03
CA ALA A 470 2.35 -15.97 -25.79
C ALA A 470 1.81 -14.94 -26.78
N LEU A 471 1.64 -13.68 -26.36
CA LEU A 471 1.29 -12.57 -27.25
C LEU A 471 2.38 -12.31 -28.30
N LYS A 472 3.65 -12.24 -27.89
CA LYS A 472 4.78 -12.03 -28.80
C LYS A 472 4.86 -13.11 -29.89
N THR A 473 4.64 -14.37 -29.51
CA THR A 473 4.71 -15.53 -30.40
C THR A 473 3.40 -15.84 -31.12
N LYS A 474 2.35 -15.03 -30.91
CA LYS A 474 1.03 -15.16 -31.55
C LYS A 474 0.36 -16.51 -31.21
N LYS A 475 0.58 -17.01 -29.99
CA LYS A 475 -0.17 -18.12 -29.38
C LYS A 475 -1.40 -17.63 -28.63
N GLU A 476 -1.29 -16.45 -28.01
CA GLU A 476 -2.41 -15.72 -27.43
C GLU A 476 -2.85 -14.61 -28.40
N MET A 477 -4.17 -14.43 -28.55
CA MET A 477 -4.73 -13.41 -29.44
C MET A 477 -4.82 -12.05 -28.75
N ILE A 478 -5.43 -12.01 -27.56
CA ILE A 478 -5.60 -10.80 -26.75
C ILE A 478 -5.27 -11.10 -25.29
N ASN A 479 -4.61 -10.15 -24.64
CA ASN A 479 -4.40 -10.14 -23.20
C ASN A 479 -5.24 -9.02 -22.57
N PHE A 480 -5.77 -9.25 -21.39
CA PHE A 480 -6.54 -8.26 -20.65
C PHE A 480 -5.66 -7.54 -19.63
N SER A 481 -5.85 -6.23 -19.49
CA SER A 481 -5.27 -5.43 -18.43
C SER A 481 -6.28 -4.43 -17.87
N ASP A 482 -6.45 -4.46 -16.54
CA ASP A 482 -7.05 -3.37 -15.77
C ASP A 482 -5.92 -2.43 -15.33
N CYS A 483 -5.49 -1.56 -16.25
CA CYS A 483 -4.22 -0.87 -16.16
C CYS A 483 -4.28 0.28 -15.16
N PHE A 484 -3.54 0.15 -14.06
CA PHE A 484 -3.50 1.10 -12.95
C PHE A 484 -2.65 2.35 -13.19
N GLY A 485 -1.95 2.45 -14.32
CA GLY A 485 -1.18 3.63 -14.72
C GLY A 485 0.00 3.34 -15.64
N VAL A 486 0.85 4.34 -15.88
CA VAL A 486 1.97 4.26 -16.85
C VAL A 486 2.97 3.16 -16.51
N ARG A 487 3.24 2.93 -15.22
CA ARG A 487 4.07 1.80 -14.78
C ARG A 487 3.38 0.47 -15.05
N GLY A 488 2.05 0.43 -14.93
CA GLY A 488 1.21 -0.73 -15.23
C GLY A 488 1.35 -1.13 -16.69
N ILE A 489 1.09 -0.23 -17.64
CA ILE A 489 1.23 -0.55 -19.07
C ILE A 489 2.66 -0.96 -19.44
N ILE A 490 3.69 -0.32 -18.87
CA ILE A 490 5.08 -0.74 -19.05
C ILE A 490 5.29 -2.18 -18.56
N SER A 491 4.73 -2.52 -17.39
CA SER A 491 4.81 -3.87 -16.85
C SER A 491 4.04 -4.89 -17.69
N ASP A 492 2.87 -4.55 -18.21
CA ASP A 492 2.04 -5.45 -19.02
C ASP A 492 2.72 -5.75 -20.36
N LEU A 493 3.30 -4.71 -21.00
CA LEU A 493 4.14 -4.86 -22.18
C LEU A 493 5.33 -5.79 -21.90
N GLY A 494 6.05 -5.54 -20.80
CA GLY A 494 7.16 -6.40 -20.38
C GLY A 494 6.76 -7.85 -20.14
N GLN A 495 5.62 -8.09 -19.48
CA GLN A 495 5.07 -9.42 -19.26
C GLN A 495 4.60 -10.11 -20.54
N SER A 496 4.17 -9.35 -21.55
CA SER A 496 3.78 -9.91 -22.86
C SER A 496 4.96 -10.20 -23.79
N GLY A 497 6.15 -9.71 -23.43
CA GLY A 497 7.37 -9.76 -24.24
C GLY A 497 7.34 -8.83 -25.46
N LEU A 498 6.40 -7.88 -25.51
CA LEU A 498 6.24 -6.90 -26.59
C LEU A 498 6.68 -5.50 -26.12
N ASP A 499 7.19 -4.71 -27.06
CA ASP A 499 7.30 -3.26 -26.86
C ASP A 499 5.99 -2.56 -27.24
N TYR A 500 5.85 -1.30 -26.82
CA TYR A 500 4.67 -0.47 -27.13
C TYR A 500 4.41 -0.38 -28.65
N SER A 501 5.47 -0.23 -29.45
CA SER A 501 5.36 -0.15 -30.92
C SER A 501 4.92 -1.45 -31.59
N GLU A 502 5.16 -2.59 -30.94
CA GLU A 502 4.76 -3.94 -31.40
C GLU A 502 3.35 -4.33 -30.92
N THR A 503 2.72 -3.47 -30.11
CA THR A 503 1.45 -3.76 -29.43
C THR A 503 0.32 -2.88 -29.94
N THR A 504 -0.82 -3.50 -30.19
CA THR A 504 -2.09 -2.80 -30.39
C THR A 504 -2.78 -2.74 -29.03
N ILE A 505 -2.85 -1.52 -28.45
CA ILE A 505 -3.56 -1.25 -27.21
C ILE A 505 -5.00 -0.90 -27.58
N MET A 506 -5.94 -1.70 -27.07
CA MET A 506 -7.34 -1.64 -27.45
C MET A 506 -8.22 -1.35 -26.23
N LYS A 507 -9.34 -0.68 -26.46
CA LYS A 507 -10.48 -0.74 -25.53
C LYS A 507 -11.08 -2.15 -25.54
N TYR A 508 -11.88 -2.48 -24.51
CA TYR A 508 -12.58 -3.77 -24.52
C TYR A 508 -13.47 -3.93 -25.74
N PRO A 509 -13.50 -5.13 -26.34
CA PRO A 509 -14.38 -5.39 -27.45
C PRO A 509 -15.85 -5.13 -27.09
N GLY A 510 -16.58 -4.50 -28.00
CA GLY A 510 -17.99 -4.22 -27.82
C GLY A 510 -18.52 -3.18 -28.80
N ASN A 511 -19.77 -2.77 -28.58
CA ASN A 511 -20.48 -1.85 -29.48
C ASN A 511 -20.29 -0.37 -29.10
N SER A 512 -19.37 -0.09 -28.16
CA SER A 512 -19.15 1.22 -27.57
C SER A 512 -17.76 1.75 -27.91
N ASN A 513 -17.69 2.89 -28.60
CA ASN A 513 -16.40 3.51 -28.96
C ASN A 513 -15.67 4.22 -27.81
N VAL A 514 -16.26 4.25 -26.61
CA VAL A 514 -15.67 4.87 -25.41
C VAL A 514 -15.07 3.80 -24.50
N GLY A 515 -13.89 4.10 -23.97
CA GLY A 515 -13.18 3.20 -23.06
C GLY A 515 -13.76 3.25 -21.66
N THR A 516 -13.43 2.24 -20.85
CA THR A 516 -13.99 2.07 -19.51
C THR A 516 -12.92 2.34 -18.46
N ILE A 517 -13.33 3.02 -17.40
CA ILE A 517 -12.59 3.27 -16.17
C ILE A 517 -13.13 2.33 -15.09
N SER A 518 -12.26 1.71 -14.32
CA SER A 518 -12.62 1.10 -13.04
C SER A 518 -12.06 1.95 -11.88
N ALA A 519 -12.77 1.98 -10.76
CA ALA A 519 -12.43 2.85 -9.64
C ALA A 519 -11.64 2.11 -8.55
N GLN A 520 -10.74 2.81 -7.88
CA GLN A 520 -10.22 2.42 -6.58
C GLN A 520 -10.63 3.49 -5.56
N ASP A 521 -11.34 3.06 -4.52
CA ASP A 521 -11.86 3.90 -3.43
C ASP A 521 -12.57 5.18 -3.91
N THR A 522 -13.86 5.08 -4.17
CA THR A 522 -14.74 6.20 -4.54
C THR A 522 -15.33 6.85 -3.31
N TYR A 523 -15.22 8.17 -3.21
CA TYR A 523 -15.83 8.99 -2.17
C TYR A 523 -17.16 9.57 -2.63
N SER A 524 -18.17 9.59 -1.75
CA SER A 524 -19.42 10.34 -1.97
C SER A 524 -19.88 11.01 -0.69
N VAL A 525 -20.49 12.19 -0.83
CA VAL A 525 -21.13 12.90 0.28
C VAL A 525 -22.60 12.52 0.35
N VAL A 526 -23.07 12.11 1.53
CA VAL A 526 -24.45 11.67 1.74
C VAL A 526 -25.36 12.87 2.03
N ALA A 527 -26.47 12.98 1.31
CA ALA A 527 -27.32 14.18 1.28
C ALA A 527 -27.94 14.56 2.64
N ASN A 528 -28.17 13.57 3.51
CA ASN A 528 -28.78 13.77 4.84
C ASN A 528 -27.76 13.61 5.98
N GLY A 529 -26.45 13.60 5.70
CA GLY A 529 -25.42 13.66 6.73
C GLY A 529 -25.44 15.01 7.47
N ASP A 530 -24.98 15.01 8.72
CA ASP A 530 -24.99 16.20 9.58
C ASP A 530 -23.85 17.20 9.25
N CYS A 531 -22.84 16.77 8.49
CA CYS A 531 -21.57 17.47 8.27
C CYS A 531 -21.12 17.52 6.80
N ASN A 532 -22.00 17.87 5.86
CA ASN A 532 -21.68 17.85 4.42
C ASN A 532 -20.49 18.73 3.99
N ASP A 533 -20.31 19.91 4.60
CA ASP A 533 -19.21 20.81 4.24
C ASP A 533 -17.87 20.26 4.75
N GLY A 534 -17.85 19.71 5.97
CA GLY A 534 -16.69 18.99 6.51
C GLY A 534 -16.37 17.74 5.70
N ALA A 535 -17.38 16.99 5.28
CA ALA A 535 -17.24 15.85 4.38
C ALA A 535 -16.56 16.22 3.06
N TRP A 536 -16.96 17.33 2.43
CA TRP A 536 -16.29 17.82 1.23
C TRP A 536 -14.86 18.28 1.50
N GLU A 537 -14.59 18.91 2.63
CA GLU A 537 -13.23 19.31 3.02
C GLU A 537 -12.31 18.10 3.20
N PHE A 538 -12.81 17.04 3.83
CA PHE A 538 -12.08 15.78 3.98
C PHE A 538 -11.81 15.11 2.62
N ILE A 539 -12.82 15.00 1.75
CA ILE A 539 -12.65 14.46 0.40
C ILE A 539 -11.65 15.29 -0.41
N SER A 540 -11.74 16.63 -0.31
CA SER A 540 -10.80 17.54 -0.98
C SER A 540 -9.37 17.34 -0.51
N TYR A 541 -9.18 17.12 0.79
CA TYR A 541 -7.90 16.77 1.36
C TYR A 541 -7.38 15.44 0.81
N CYS A 542 -8.19 14.36 0.83
CA CYS A 542 -7.79 13.04 0.33
C CYS A 542 -7.39 13.03 -1.15
N LEU A 543 -8.04 13.86 -1.98
CA LEU A 543 -7.81 13.95 -3.43
C LEU A 543 -6.85 15.09 -3.83
N SER A 544 -6.26 15.78 -2.86
CA SER A 544 -5.31 16.88 -3.09
C SER A 544 -4.01 16.40 -3.73
N GLU A 545 -3.27 17.33 -4.35
CA GLU A 545 -1.94 17.05 -4.92
C GLU A 545 -0.98 16.47 -3.88
N GLU A 546 -1.01 16.98 -2.63
CA GLU A 546 -0.16 16.51 -1.54
C GLU A 546 -0.42 15.04 -1.21
N GLN A 547 -1.70 14.66 -1.12
CA GLN A 547 -2.09 13.30 -0.76
C GLN A 547 -1.91 12.32 -1.91
N GLN A 548 -2.12 12.74 -3.17
CA GLN A 548 -1.99 11.87 -4.33
C GLN A 548 -0.59 11.82 -4.94
N GLY A 549 0.30 12.77 -4.60
CA GLY A 549 1.65 12.85 -5.16
C GLY A 549 2.55 11.65 -4.86
N THR A 550 2.27 10.93 -3.77
CA THR A 550 2.96 9.67 -3.43
C THR A 550 2.72 8.57 -4.46
N TYR A 551 1.53 8.54 -5.09
CA TYR A 551 1.17 7.58 -6.13
C TYR A 551 1.87 7.84 -7.46
N SER A 552 2.29 9.08 -7.71
CA SER A 552 3.04 9.46 -8.91
C SER A 552 4.41 8.75 -9.00
N ILE A 553 5.01 8.42 -7.85
CA ILE A 553 6.27 7.65 -7.77
C ILE A 553 6.06 6.22 -8.27
N PHE A 554 4.87 5.66 -8.03
CA PHE A 554 4.50 4.31 -8.46
C PHE A 554 3.89 4.27 -9.86
N GLY A 555 3.71 5.43 -10.50
CA GLY A 555 3.20 5.54 -11.86
C GLY A 555 1.70 5.29 -11.97
N PHE A 556 0.93 5.58 -10.92
CA PHE A 556 -0.52 5.32 -10.90
C PHE A 556 -1.34 6.43 -11.57
N ASN A 557 -2.51 6.05 -12.06
CA ASN A 557 -3.56 6.95 -12.53
C ASN A 557 -4.30 7.55 -11.34
N THR A 558 -4.19 8.87 -11.20
CA THR A 558 -4.72 9.64 -10.08
C THR A 558 -5.82 10.58 -10.58
N LEU A 559 -6.84 10.86 -9.77
CA LEU A 559 -7.85 11.85 -10.13
C LEU A 559 -7.25 13.25 -10.26
N ASN A 560 -6.27 13.60 -9.42
CA ASN A 560 -5.52 14.84 -9.53
C ASN A 560 -4.68 14.83 -10.81
N LYS A 561 -5.04 15.68 -11.75
CA LYS A 561 -4.45 15.72 -13.09
C LYS A 561 -2.94 15.97 -13.06
N LYS A 562 -2.46 16.83 -12.16
CA LYS A 562 -1.03 17.14 -12.04
C LYS A 562 -0.24 15.95 -11.51
N CYS A 563 -0.80 15.19 -10.56
CA CYS A 563 -0.19 13.95 -10.10
C CYS A 563 -0.09 12.92 -11.24
N PHE A 564 -1.15 12.78 -12.05
CA PHE A 564 -1.14 11.92 -13.24
C PHE A 564 -0.08 12.34 -14.26
N GLU A 565 0.00 13.63 -14.59
CA GLU A 565 1.03 14.16 -15.50
C GLU A 565 2.46 13.97 -14.95
N THR A 566 2.64 14.12 -13.63
CA THR A 566 3.92 13.85 -12.96
C THR A 566 4.30 12.37 -13.04
N ALA A 567 3.32 11.48 -12.88
CA ALA A 567 3.52 10.04 -13.07
C ALA A 567 4.00 9.76 -14.50
N LEU A 568 3.39 10.35 -15.52
CA LEU A 568 3.87 10.19 -16.91
C LEU A 568 5.29 10.72 -17.11
N ASP A 569 5.62 11.89 -16.56
CA ASP A 569 6.96 12.48 -16.71
C ASP A 569 8.06 11.60 -16.09
N ASN A 570 7.78 10.97 -14.94
CA ASN A 570 8.70 10.06 -14.24
C ASN A 570 9.08 8.83 -15.08
N PHE A 571 8.16 8.37 -15.94
CA PHE A 571 8.33 7.19 -16.79
C PHE A 571 8.57 7.54 -18.27
N THR A 572 8.74 8.83 -18.58
CA THR A 572 9.17 9.29 -19.90
C THR A 572 10.68 9.13 -20.08
N GLN A 573 11.09 8.55 -21.20
CA GLN A 573 12.47 8.42 -21.61
C GLN A 573 13.12 9.80 -21.82
N LYS A 574 14.24 10.07 -21.14
CA LYS A 574 14.94 11.38 -21.17
C LYS A 574 16.19 11.44 -22.08
N GLY A 575 16.55 10.34 -22.75
CA GLY A 575 17.71 10.23 -23.63
C GLY A 575 17.48 9.25 -24.80
N ASP A 576 18.51 8.93 -25.57
CA ASP A 576 18.36 8.07 -26.77
C ASP A 576 18.30 6.56 -26.46
N THR A 577 18.74 6.16 -25.27
CA THR A 577 18.77 4.75 -24.84
C THR A 577 17.61 4.48 -23.88
N PRO A 578 16.78 3.44 -24.12
CA PRO A 578 15.73 3.05 -23.19
C PRO A 578 16.32 2.49 -21.89
N LYS A 579 15.64 2.72 -20.77
CA LYS A 579 15.95 2.01 -19.52
C LYS A 579 15.53 0.56 -19.68
N ILE A 580 16.35 -0.38 -19.23
CA ILE A 580 16.02 -1.80 -19.23
C ILE A 580 15.84 -2.27 -17.78
N HIS A 581 14.69 -2.88 -17.50
CA HIS A 581 14.42 -3.54 -16.24
C HIS A 581 14.54 -5.06 -16.40
N GLU A 582 15.05 -5.72 -15.38
CA GLU A 582 14.99 -7.17 -15.23
C GLU A 582 14.00 -7.50 -14.11
N ASN A 583 13.11 -8.45 -14.34
CA ASN A 583 12.17 -8.92 -13.34
C ASN A 583 12.11 -10.44 -13.34
N VAL A 584 11.65 -11.01 -12.21
CA VAL A 584 11.49 -12.45 -12.02
C VAL A 584 10.04 -12.73 -11.69
N TYR A 585 9.36 -13.51 -12.54
CA TYR A 585 7.99 -13.94 -12.31
C TYR A 585 7.95 -15.46 -12.16
N ASN A 586 7.59 -15.94 -10.96
CA ASN A 586 7.61 -17.37 -10.58
C ASN A 586 8.89 -18.11 -11.00
N GLY A 587 10.05 -17.46 -10.81
CA GLY A 587 11.36 -18.03 -11.11
C GLY A 587 11.82 -17.94 -12.57
N VAL A 588 11.03 -17.30 -13.44
CA VAL A 588 11.41 -16.97 -14.83
C VAL A 588 11.90 -15.53 -14.89
N LYS A 589 13.14 -15.35 -15.38
CA LYS A 589 13.72 -14.03 -15.61
C LYS A 589 13.34 -13.50 -16.99
N TYR A 590 12.96 -12.23 -17.07
CA TYR A 590 12.72 -11.53 -18.33
C TYR A 590 13.17 -10.07 -18.23
N GLN A 591 13.45 -9.47 -19.39
CA GLN A 591 13.89 -8.08 -19.50
C GLN A 591 12.93 -7.31 -20.41
N TYR A 592 12.70 -6.05 -20.06
CA TYR A 592 11.77 -5.18 -20.78
C TYR A 592 12.17 -3.71 -20.59
N ARG A 593 11.62 -2.82 -21.43
CA ARG A 593 11.82 -1.37 -21.31
C ARG A 593 11.17 -0.86 -20.02
N GLY A 594 11.87 -0.02 -19.26
CA GLY A 594 11.39 0.60 -18.03
C GLY A 594 10.79 1.99 -18.23
N ASP A 595 10.82 2.52 -19.45
CA ASP A 595 10.33 3.84 -19.84
C ASP A 595 9.71 3.85 -21.25
N LEU A 596 8.83 4.82 -21.48
CA LEU A 596 8.17 5.08 -22.75
C LEU A 596 8.79 6.31 -23.43
N THR A 597 8.85 6.29 -24.76
CA THR A 597 9.23 7.49 -25.53
C THR A 597 8.17 8.60 -25.36
N PRO A 598 8.51 9.87 -25.60
CA PRO A 598 7.53 10.95 -25.53
C PRO A 598 6.26 10.73 -26.38
N ASP A 599 6.41 10.14 -27.57
CA ASP A 599 5.28 9.83 -28.45
C ASP A 599 4.41 8.70 -27.87
N GLU A 600 5.02 7.64 -27.31
CA GLU A 600 4.30 6.54 -26.64
C GLU A 600 3.56 7.04 -25.38
N VAL A 601 4.16 7.97 -24.62
CA VAL A 601 3.51 8.63 -23.47
C VAL A 601 2.29 9.44 -23.92
N GLN A 602 2.39 10.18 -25.02
CA GLN A 602 1.27 10.93 -25.55
C GLN A 602 0.15 10.00 -26.05
N GLU A 603 0.49 8.90 -26.74
CA GLU A 603 -0.49 7.89 -27.16
C GLU A 603 -1.22 7.28 -25.94
N TYR A 604 -0.50 6.99 -24.84
CA TYR A 604 -1.10 6.49 -23.61
C TYR A 604 -1.98 7.55 -22.91
N TYR A 605 -1.52 8.79 -22.82
CA TYR A 605 -2.30 9.91 -22.27
C TYR A 605 -3.64 10.08 -23.01
N ASP A 606 -3.59 10.06 -24.35
CA ASP A 606 -4.78 10.19 -25.20
C ASP A 606 -5.71 8.98 -25.04
N PHE A 607 -5.16 7.76 -24.90
CA PHE A 607 -5.93 6.56 -24.61
C PHE A 607 -6.69 6.69 -23.28
N VAL A 608 -6.00 7.09 -22.21
CA VAL A 608 -6.58 7.29 -20.88
C VAL A 608 -7.71 8.32 -20.93
N LEU A 609 -7.49 9.47 -21.56
CA LEU A 609 -8.52 10.51 -21.71
C LEU A 609 -9.73 10.06 -22.55
N SER A 610 -9.56 9.08 -23.43
CA SER A 610 -10.65 8.54 -24.24
C SER A 610 -11.55 7.54 -23.50
N CYS A 611 -11.22 7.22 -22.25
CA CYS A 611 -12.00 6.36 -21.38
C CYS A 611 -12.94 7.21 -20.52
N THR A 612 -14.23 7.19 -20.82
CA THR A 612 -15.25 8.05 -20.18
C THR A 612 -16.48 7.27 -19.70
N LYS A 613 -16.41 5.93 -19.70
CA LYS A 613 -17.43 5.08 -19.08
C LYS A 613 -16.95 4.52 -17.76
N LEU A 614 -17.85 4.36 -16.80
CA LEU A 614 -17.52 3.75 -15.52
C LEU A 614 -17.89 2.26 -15.52
N ALA A 615 -16.96 1.40 -15.09
CA ALA A 615 -17.21 0.01 -14.78
C ALA A 615 -17.97 -0.08 -13.46
N TYR A 616 -18.87 -1.04 -13.35
CA TYR A 616 -19.59 -1.34 -12.12
C TYR A 616 -19.84 -2.83 -12.04
N ARG A 617 -20.15 -3.32 -10.84
CA ARG A 617 -20.56 -4.69 -10.60
C ARG A 617 -21.93 -4.71 -9.92
N ASP A 618 -22.60 -5.84 -10.03
CA ASP A 618 -23.79 -6.11 -9.24
C ASP A 618 -23.91 -7.61 -9.00
N ASN A 619 -23.73 -8.04 -7.75
CA ASN A 619 -23.76 -9.45 -7.39
C ASN A 619 -25.11 -10.10 -7.74
N GLY A 620 -26.22 -9.36 -7.65
CA GLY A 620 -27.53 -9.87 -8.04
C GLY A 620 -27.63 -10.10 -9.55
N VAL A 621 -26.99 -9.24 -10.34
CA VAL A 621 -26.87 -9.44 -11.79
C VAL A 621 -25.98 -10.63 -12.11
N ASP A 622 -24.83 -10.74 -11.45
CA ASP A 622 -23.89 -11.85 -11.64
C ASP A 622 -24.57 -13.20 -11.37
N GLU A 623 -25.32 -13.31 -10.27
CA GLU A 623 -26.10 -14.52 -9.94
C GLU A 623 -27.12 -14.87 -11.03
N ILE A 624 -27.92 -13.89 -11.47
CA ILE A 624 -28.93 -14.09 -12.52
C ILE A 624 -28.29 -14.55 -13.83
N CYS A 625 -27.20 -13.90 -14.23
CA CYS A 625 -26.47 -14.22 -15.45
C CYS A 625 -25.85 -15.63 -15.39
N TYR A 626 -25.18 -15.98 -14.29
CA TYR A 626 -24.57 -17.30 -14.14
C TYR A 626 -25.58 -18.44 -14.05
N ASP A 627 -26.70 -18.25 -13.35
CA ASP A 627 -27.77 -19.26 -13.25
C ASP A 627 -28.23 -19.74 -14.64
N GLU A 628 -28.50 -18.79 -15.55
CA GLU A 628 -28.97 -19.12 -16.89
C GLU A 628 -27.82 -19.57 -17.80
N TYR A 629 -26.64 -18.95 -17.69
CA TYR A 629 -25.47 -19.34 -18.46
C TYR A 629 -25.05 -20.79 -18.17
N ASN A 630 -25.07 -21.20 -16.90
CA ASN A 630 -24.73 -22.56 -16.49
C ASN A 630 -25.68 -23.62 -17.08
N ARG A 631 -26.98 -23.28 -17.21
CA ARG A 631 -27.97 -24.15 -17.87
C ARG A 631 -27.73 -24.24 -19.37
N PHE A 632 -27.35 -23.13 -20.01
CA PHE A 632 -27.01 -23.10 -21.43
C PHE A 632 -25.78 -23.95 -21.75
N ILE A 633 -24.68 -23.81 -21.00
CA ILE A 633 -23.46 -24.62 -21.21
C ILE A 633 -23.68 -26.11 -20.88
N ALA A 634 -24.63 -26.43 -19.99
CA ALA A 634 -25.05 -27.81 -19.72
C ALA A 634 -25.92 -28.42 -20.84
N GLY A 635 -26.40 -27.60 -21.78
CA GLY A 635 -27.30 -28.02 -22.86
C GLY A 635 -28.77 -28.15 -22.46
N ASP A 636 -29.16 -27.62 -21.29
CA ASP A 636 -30.55 -27.68 -20.79
C ASP A 636 -31.47 -26.67 -21.48
N ILE A 637 -30.91 -25.57 -22.00
CA ILE A 637 -31.62 -24.49 -22.70
C ILE A 637 -30.81 -23.99 -23.90
N THR A 638 -31.46 -23.36 -24.89
CA THR A 638 -30.75 -22.73 -26.02
C THR A 638 -30.15 -21.37 -25.64
N ALA A 639 -29.25 -20.83 -26.47
CA ALA A 639 -28.72 -19.48 -26.28
C ALA A 639 -29.84 -18.41 -26.27
N GLN A 640 -30.85 -18.57 -27.13
CA GLN A 640 -32.02 -17.68 -27.18
C GLN A 640 -32.87 -17.78 -25.91
N GLU A 641 -33.05 -18.98 -25.35
CA GLU A 641 -33.77 -19.18 -24.09
C GLU A 641 -32.98 -18.59 -22.90
N CYS A 642 -31.66 -18.78 -22.86
CA CYS A 642 -30.77 -18.18 -21.87
C CYS A 642 -30.88 -16.64 -21.88
N ALA A 643 -30.66 -16.04 -23.05
CA ALA A 643 -30.78 -14.61 -23.28
C ALA A 643 -32.15 -14.05 -22.86
N ALA A 644 -33.25 -14.74 -23.22
CA ALA A 644 -34.59 -14.35 -22.84
C ALA A 644 -34.85 -14.45 -21.32
N ASN A 645 -34.33 -15.48 -20.65
CA ASN A 645 -34.47 -15.65 -19.21
C ASN A 645 -33.69 -14.56 -18.45
N ILE A 646 -32.45 -14.27 -18.85
CA ILE A 646 -31.64 -13.19 -18.25
C ILE A 646 -32.35 -11.86 -18.40
N GLN A 647 -32.80 -11.52 -19.62
CA GLN A 647 -33.57 -10.29 -19.88
C GLN A 647 -34.78 -10.16 -18.95
N SER A 648 -35.61 -11.21 -18.88
CA SER A 648 -36.84 -11.21 -18.07
C SER A 648 -36.55 -10.99 -16.58
N ARG A 649 -35.53 -11.70 -16.04
CA ARG A 649 -35.11 -11.57 -14.64
C ARG A 649 -34.50 -10.19 -14.36
N MET A 650 -33.75 -9.62 -15.30
CA MET A 650 -33.20 -8.27 -15.20
C MET A 650 -34.27 -7.19 -15.21
N GLU A 651 -35.26 -7.28 -16.09
CA GLU A 651 -36.37 -6.32 -16.13
C GLU A 651 -37.15 -6.30 -14.81
N ILE A 652 -37.35 -7.47 -14.18
CA ILE A 652 -37.96 -7.57 -12.84
C ILE A 652 -37.09 -6.85 -11.80
N MET A 653 -35.79 -7.19 -11.74
CA MET A 653 -34.86 -6.60 -10.77
C MET A 653 -34.78 -5.07 -10.91
N LEU A 654 -34.69 -4.55 -12.15
CA LEU A 654 -34.66 -3.12 -12.44
C LEU A 654 -35.97 -2.43 -12.04
N SER A 655 -37.12 -3.08 -12.24
CA SER A 655 -38.43 -2.53 -11.84
C SER A 655 -38.62 -2.40 -10.34
N GLU A 656 -37.92 -3.22 -9.54
CA GLU A 656 -37.91 -3.11 -8.07
C GLU A 656 -37.01 -1.97 -7.57
N GLN A 657 -36.10 -1.48 -8.42
CA GLN A 657 -35.14 -0.40 -8.12
C GLN A 657 -35.53 0.97 -8.73
N SER A 658 -36.58 1.02 -9.57
CA SER A 658 -37.03 2.21 -10.31
C SER A 658 -37.87 3.19 -9.51
#